data_AF-L2G860-F1
#
_entry.id   AF-L2G860-F1
#
_cell.length_a   1.000
_cell.length_b   1.000
_cell.length_c   1.000
_cell.angle_alpha   90.00
_cell.angle_beta   90.00
_cell.angle_gamma   90.00
#
_symmetry.space_group_name_H-M   'P 1'
#
loop_
_entity.id
_entity.type
_entity.pdbx_description
1 polymer ?
#
loop_
_entity_poly.entity_id
_entity_poly.type
_entity_poly.pdbx_seq_one_letter_code
_entity_poly.pdbx_strand_id
1 'polypeptide(L)'
;MADAAPATATATATATATATTTQPTVSPTGTGTSTPQAGGGASEHHRTVKSLNESILPHLTKIFNVHASKDDQKWHKEQIASFVKNVQADEEALEHLKAIEGVSDKELDFNGFLDYMTSTHSAITRPAVETDLTYPLSSYFISSSHNTYLTGNQLYSESSTNAYKNVLQRGCRCIEIDVWDGDDSDNEDGTSVSSSDEEVAAGTKVKKSRLSRLKDKMPSSLSSRLEKTSLGKKMDERIEKKEGASPPTATAAAATATKSAADTTTRKPATDATTTKPVTDATTTTSPPAEGQEVELVKTPSPKPYGIEPQVFHGYTLTKEVPFRHVCETIRDYGFVASDTPLIVSLEVHCSAQQQEVMVKIMQDCWTDMLIPTPDVDAAELPRPADLKGKILVKVKYAPPTGDAVESDEGDDAAAGEAPHQKAAAANKKKSKIIQALSRLGIYTRGVSFKSLTQPEASMPTHIFSLSEKGVMEVHEKQPEILFHHNRHYLMRAYPSGLRIGSSNLDAPVFWRRGIQIVALNWQNWDEGMMLNEAMFAGTSGYVLKPEGYRCIKAGSPPPAPDAAKDVPQIAYKTLDLQIDVLAAQNLPLPPGDTKVSGFKPYVKVEIHVESPEERLPGAHIKNDGHEQEGEYKAKTKSNRGIDPDFKGEELKFTGVPGVVEELTFVRFTVRDDEIGRDDLAAWAAVRLDRLRGGFRFVHLMDCDGKLTESVILVRITKKVY
;
A
#
# COMPACT_ATOMS: atom_id res chain seq x y z
N MET A 1 35.53 39.35 52.80
CA MET A 1 36.24 39.45 51.51
C MET A 1 36.17 38.09 50.87
N ALA A 2 35.67 38.06 49.63
CA ALA A 2 35.30 36.87 48.89
C ALA A 2 36.54 36.08 48.44
N ASP A 3 36.43 34.75 48.41
CA ASP A 3 37.39 33.87 47.74
C ASP A 3 36.67 33.11 46.63
N ALA A 4 37.28 33.14 45.45
CA ALA A 4 36.66 32.83 44.17
C ALA A 4 36.81 31.34 43.79
N ALA A 5 35.73 30.76 43.27
CA ALA A 5 35.73 29.46 42.60
C ALA A 5 36.19 29.61 41.13
N PRO A 6 36.89 28.62 40.55
CA PRO A 6 37.27 28.66 39.13
C PRO A 6 36.10 28.22 38.24
N ALA A 7 35.91 28.97 37.16
CA ALA A 7 34.87 28.76 36.15
C ALA A 7 35.11 27.49 35.33
N THR A 8 34.08 26.63 35.26
CA THR A 8 33.95 25.56 34.28
C THR A 8 33.46 26.15 32.95
N ALA A 9 34.30 26.08 31.92
CA ALA A 9 33.93 26.42 30.55
C ALA A 9 33.17 25.24 29.91
N THR A 10 31.87 25.40 29.73
CA THR A 10 31.03 24.53 28.89
C THR A 10 31.30 24.86 27.42
N ALA A 11 32.00 23.96 26.71
CA ALA A 11 32.14 24.03 25.27
C ALA A 11 30.93 23.36 24.62
N THR A 12 29.99 24.16 24.12
CA THR A 12 28.91 23.73 23.23
C THR A 12 29.51 23.43 21.86
N ALA A 13 29.70 22.15 21.53
CA ALA A 13 30.10 21.71 20.20
C ALA A 13 28.86 21.34 19.38
N THR A 14 28.47 22.20 18.45
CA THR A 14 27.44 21.94 17.44
C THR A 14 28.11 21.21 16.27
N ALA A 15 28.02 19.88 16.21
CA ALA A 15 28.53 19.11 15.07
C ALA A 15 27.48 19.06 13.95
N THR A 16 27.77 19.72 12.82
CA THR A 16 26.95 19.66 11.60
C THR A 16 27.61 18.67 10.65
N ALA A 17 27.05 17.47 10.52
CA ALA A 17 27.52 16.47 9.55
C ALA A 17 27.00 16.84 8.16
N THR A 18 27.91 17.11 7.22
CA THR A 18 27.62 17.31 5.79
C THR A 18 27.97 16.04 5.05
N ALA A 19 26.98 15.19 4.76
CA ALA A 19 27.14 13.99 3.95
C ALA A 19 26.89 14.31 2.47
N THR A 20 27.90 14.07 1.62
CA THR A 20 27.76 14.16 0.16
C THR A 20 27.84 12.74 -0.38
N THR A 21 26.69 12.13 -0.68
CA THR A 21 26.61 10.74 -1.16
C THR A 21 26.68 10.69 -2.68
N THR A 22 27.63 9.94 -3.23
CA THR A 22 27.58 9.43 -4.61
C THR A 22 27.27 7.93 -4.59
N GLN A 23 26.09 7.55 -5.10
CA GLN A 23 25.68 6.17 -5.39
C GLN A 23 25.30 6.02 -6.88
N PRO A 24 25.33 4.80 -7.44
CA PRO A 24 25.14 4.56 -8.87
C PRO A 24 23.71 4.90 -9.32
N THR A 25 23.63 5.58 -10.45
CA THR A 25 22.42 6.21 -11.00
C THR A 25 21.48 5.21 -11.67
N VAL A 26 20.30 5.01 -11.08
CA VAL A 26 19.05 4.90 -11.85
C VAL A 26 18.27 6.18 -11.52
N SER A 27 18.24 7.11 -12.46
CA SER A 27 17.59 8.42 -12.27
C SER A 27 16.08 8.30 -12.48
N PRO A 28 15.21 8.62 -11.50
CA PRO A 28 13.86 9.02 -11.78
C PRO A 28 13.87 10.52 -12.09
N THR A 29 13.71 10.89 -13.36
CA THR A 29 13.44 12.27 -13.75
C THR A 29 12.03 12.65 -13.27
N GLY A 30 11.94 13.30 -12.11
CA GLY A 30 10.70 13.83 -11.55
C GLY A 30 10.97 14.75 -10.37
N THR A 31 10.85 16.06 -10.58
CA THR A 31 11.02 17.10 -9.56
C THR A 31 9.91 17.04 -8.53
N GLY A 32 10.24 16.58 -7.31
CA GLY A 32 9.38 16.58 -6.13
C GLY A 32 9.74 15.43 -5.19
N THR A 33 10.74 15.61 -4.32
CA THR A 33 11.11 14.57 -3.34
C THR A 33 10.06 14.52 -2.22
N SER A 34 9.01 13.71 -2.43
CA SER A 34 8.08 13.34 -1.36
C SER A 34 8.79 12.46 -0.34
N THR A 35 8.56 12.70 0.96
CA THR A 35 9.05 11.84 2.05
C THR A 35 8.66 10.38 1.78
N PRO A 36 9.59 9.41 1.94
CA PRO A 36 9.25 7.99 1.78
C PRO A 36 8.07 7.59 2.66
N GLN A 37 7.14 6.83 2.08
CA GLN A 37 5.93 6.37 2.74
C GLN A 37 5.85 4.85 2.64
N ALA A 38 5.44 4.21 3.74
CA ALA A 38 5.26 2.76 3.85
C ALA A 38 4.28 2.20 2.82
N GLY A 39 4.28 0.90 2.57
CA GLY A 39 3.31 0.23 1.71
C GLY A 39 3.89 -0.98 1.03
N GLY A 40 4.59 -0.81 -0.09
CA GLY A 40 4.96 -1.88 -1.01
C GLY A 40 6.46 -1.99 -1.34
N GLY A 41 7.32 -1.36 -0.54
CA GLY A 41 8.78 -1.55 -0.62
C GLY A 41 9.62 -0.30 -0.78
N ALA A 42 9.07 0.83 -1.22
CA ALA A 42 9.87 2.02 -1.56
C ALA A 42 10.46 2.79 -0.35
N SER A 43 10.08 2.43 0.88
CA SER A 43 10.37 3.17 2.11
C SER A 43 11.78 2.96 2.69
N GLU A 44 12.48 1.87 2.34
CA GLU A 44 13.60 1.38 3.14
C GLU A 44 14.93 2.10 2.91
N HIS A 45 15.19 2.60 1.71
CA HIS A 45 16.50 3.15 1.31
C HIS A 45 16.96 4.42 2.05
N HIS A 46 16.20 4.90 3.06
CA HIS A 46 16.42 6.19 3.73
C HIS A 46 16.57 6.09 5.27
N ARG A 47 16.95 4.92 5.80
CA ARG A 47 17.06 4.69 7.26
C ARG A 47 18.42 5.12 7.82
N THR A 48 18.62 6.43 7.98
CA THR A 48 19.79 7.03 8.66
C THR A 48 19.36 7.99 9.74
N VAL A 49 20.17 8.15 10.79
CA VAL A 49 19.93 9.11 11.88
C VAL A 49 20.69 10.41 11.59
N LYS A 50 19.99 11.51 11.34
CA LYS A 50 20.63 12.78 10.96
C LYS A 50 21.34 13.49 12.10
N SER A 51 20.80 13.38 13.32
CA SER A 51 21.32 14.02 14.52
C SER A 51 21.01 13.19 15.75
N LEU A 52 21.88 13.26 16.75
CA LEU A 52 21.74 12.59 18.04
C LEU A 52 21.56 13.64 19.13
N ASN A 53 20.58 13.46 20.00
CA ASN A 53 20.31 14.39 21.10
C ASN A 53 20.83 13.87 22.45
N GLU A 54 20.54 14.63 23.51
CA GLU A 54 21.00 14.34 24.87
C GLU A 54 20.34 13.10 25.52
N SER A 55 19.24 12.57 24.98
CA SER A 55 18.65 11.32 25.48
C SER A 55 19.41 10.10 24.97
N ILE A 56 19.95 10.16 23.74
CA ILE A 56 20.66 9.04 23.09
C ILE A 56 22.17 9.05 23.38
N LEU A 57 22.81 10.22 23.32
CA LEU A 57 24.28 10.34 23.42
C LEU A 57 24.89 9.67 24.66
N PRO A 58 24.33 9.81 25.88
CA PRO A 58 24.89 9.15 27.07
C PRO A 58 24.95 7.62 26.95
N HIS A 59 23.94 7.01 26.31
CA HIS A 59 23.91 5.56 26.07
C HIS A 59 25.00 5.15 25.08
N LEU A 60 25.15 5.88 23.96
CA LEU A 60 26.20 5.60 22.98
C LEU A 60 27.61 5.81 23.54
N THR A 61 27.83 6.86 24.33
CA THR A 61 29.09 7.08 25.06
C THR A 61 29.41 5.93 25.98
N LYS A 62 28.42 5.43 26.73
CA LYS A 62 28.60 4.27 27.61
C LYS A 62 28.96 3.02 26.82
N ILE A 63 28.29 2.77 25.70
CA ILE A 63 28.57 1.62 24.82
C ILE A 63 30.00 1.72 24.27
N PHE A 64 30.41 2.89 23.78
CA PHE A 64 31.76 3.12 23.29
C PHE A 64 32.83 2.84 24.37
N ASN A 65 32.65 3.43 25.55
CA ASN A 65 33.64 3.35 26.64
C ASN A 65 33.82 1.93 27.20
N VAL A 66 32.83 1.03 27.05
CA VAL A 66 32.97 -0.37 27.48
C VAL A 66 34.05 -1.10 26.67
N HIS A 67 34.24 -0.72 25.41
CA HIS A 67 35.18 -1.38 24.50
C HIS A 67 36.44 -0.56 24.23
N ALA A 68 36.47 0.72 24.61
CA ALA A 68 37.61 1.60 24.38
C ALA A 68 38.85 1.22 25.18
N SER A 69 40.01 1.36 24.55
CA SER A 69 41.31 1.24 25.20
C SER A 69 41.45 2.34 26.25
N LYS A 70 42.02 1.98 27.41
CA LYS A 70 42.26 2.94 28.49
C LYS A 70 43.35 3.96 28.13
N ASP A 71 44.22 3.63 27.20
CA ASP A 71 45.42 4.41 26.90
C ASP A 71 45.13 5.61 25.98
N ASP A 72 44.30 5.41 24.95
CA ASP A 72 44.03 6.42 23.92
C ASP A 72 42.54 6.71 23.68
N GLN A 73 41.64 6.04 24.42
CA GLN A 73 40.19 6.15 24.29
C GLN A 73 39.67 5.82 22.87
N LYS A 74 40.31 4.85 22.19
CA LYS A 74 39.87 4.33 20.89
C LYS A 74 39.61 2.83 20.93
N TRP A 75 38.90 2.33 19.92
CA TRP A 75 38.83 0.89 19.65
C TRP A 75 39.88 0.55 18.60
N HIS A 76 40.70 -0.47 18.84
CA HIS A 76 41.57 -1.07 17.84
C HIS A 76 40.89 -2.27 17.19
N LYS A 77 41.53 -2.82 16.17
CA LYS A 77 41.05 -3.93 15.33
C LYS A 77 40.38 -5.06 16.12
N GLU A 78 40.97 -5.53 17.21
CA GLU A 78 40.41 -6.62 18.02
C GLU A 78 39.12 -6.21 18.76
N GLN A 79 39.04 -4.97 19.25
CA GLN A 79 37.86 -4.43 19.91
C GLN A 79 36.72 -4.19 18.91
N ILE A 80 37.04 -3.66 17.73
CA ILE A 80 36.08 -3.50 16.63
C ILE A 80 35.52 -4.86 16.22
N ALA A 81 36.39 -5.85 15.96
CA ALA A 81 35.98 -7.19 15.58
C ALA A 81 35.15 -7.87 16.68
N SER A 82 35.51 -7.69 17.95
CA SER A 82 34.76 -8.23 19.09
C SER A 82 33.38 -7.59 19.21
N PHE A 83 33.26 -6.27 19.08
CA PHE A 83 31.97 -5.57 19.12
C PHE A 83 31.06 -6.05 17.98
N VAL A 84 31.57 -6.04 16.75
CA VAL A 84 30.85 -6.49 15.55
C VAL A 84 30.33 -7.93 15.72
N LYS A 85 31.21 -8.85 16.12
CA LYS A 85 30.86 -10.27 16.20
C LYS A 85 29.99 -10.60 17.42
N ASN A 86 30.35 -10.09 18.59
CA ASN A 86 29.78 -10.55 19.86
C ASN A 86 28.69 -9.63 20.40
N VAL A 87 28.70 -8.33 20.03
CA VAL A 87 27.70 -7.35 20.48
C VAL A 87 26.67 -7.09 19.40
N GLN A 88 27.11 -6.80 18.17
CA GLN A 88 26.20 -6.61 17.04
C GLN A 88 25.63 -7.92 16.51
N ALA A 89 26.24 -9.06 16.87
CA ALA A 89 25.84 -10.41 16.45
C ALA A 89 25.62 -10.48 14.93
N ASP A 90 26.52 -9.85 14.19
CA ASP A 90 26.37 -9.59 12.77
C ASP A 90 27.69 -9.88 12.05
N GLU A 91 27.71 -10.97 11.30
CA GLU A 91 28.91 -11.47 10.63
C GLU A 91 29.39 -10.53 9.51
N GLU A 92 28.50 -9.73 8.94
CA GLU A 92 28.78 -8.77 7.87
C GLU A 92 29.14 -7.37 8.41
N ALA A 93 28.96 -7.12 9.72
CA ALA A 93 29.13 -5.77 10.26
C ALA A 93 30.57 -5.21 10.15
N LEU A 94 31.58 -6.05 9.93
CA LEU A 94 32.95 -5.58 9.65
C LEU A 94 33.08 -5.01 8.23
N GLU A 95 32.42 -5.63 7.24
CA GLU A 95 32.36 -5.11 5.88
C GLU A 95 31.54 -3.84 5.81
N HIS A 96 30.41 -3.82 6.53
CA HIS A 96 29.59 -2.63 6.71
C HIS A 96 30.38 -1.44 7.27
N LEU A 97 31.22 -1.68 8.29
CA LEU A 97 32.04 -0.63 8.88
C LEU A 97 33.08 -0.07 7.89
N LYS A 98 33.69 -0.93 7.07
CA LYS A 98 34.61 -0.52 5.98
C LYS A 98 33.93 0.27 4.87
N ALA A 99 32.62 0.08 4.67
CA ALA A 99 31.85 0.76 3.65
C ALA A 99 31.48 2.20 4.03
N ILE A 100 31.69 2.60 5.29
CA ILE A 100 31.41 3.97 5.76
C ILE A 100 32.63 4.85 5.47
N GLU A 101 32.42 5.89 4.69
CA GLU A 101 33.47 6.84 4.32
C GLU A 101 34.08 7.48 5.58
N GLY A 102 35.41 7.49 5.66
CA GLY A 102 36.15 8.07 6.79
C GLY A 102 36.25 7.17 8.03
N VAL A 103 35.59 6.01 8.04
CA VAL A 103 35.64 5.06 9.17
C VAL A 103 36.70 3.98 8.93
N SER A 104 37.64 3.85 9.87
CA SER A 104 38.75 2.89 9.79
C SER A 104 38.39 1.57 10.50
N ASP A 105 38.72 0.45 9.85
CA ASP A 105 38.57 -0.90 10.41
C ASP A 105 39.74 -1.33 11.32
N LYS A 106 40.75 -0.45 11.46
CA LYS A 106 41.93 -0.68 12.31
C LYS A 106 41.85 0.07 13.62
N GLU A 107 41.30 1.28 13.58
CA GLU A 107 41.16 2.18 14.71
C GLU A 107 39.87 2.98 14.57
N LEU A 108 39.07 3.04 15.63
CA LEU A 108 37.77 3.72 15.66
C LEU A 108 37.71 4.59 16.92
N ASP A 109 37.60 5.91 16.74
CA ASP A 109 37.33 6.83 17.84
C ASP A 109 35.81 6.99 18.07
N PHE A 110 35.42 7.83 19.03
CA PHE A 110 34.01 8.00 19.36
C PHE A 110 33.20 8.58 18.19
N ASN A 111 33.77 9.49 17.39
CA ASN A 111 33.06 10.07 16.25
C ASN A 111 32.82 9.03 15.17
N GLY A 112 33.84 8.22 14.82
CA GLY A 112 33.66 7.12 13.89
C GLY A 112 32.64 6.08 14.38
N PHE A 113 32.56 5.84 15.69
CA PHE A 113 31.51 5.01 16.27
C PHE A 113 30.11 5.64 16.13
N LEU A 114 29.98 6.95 16.33
CA LEU A 114 28.73 7.66 16.08
C LEU A 114 28.33 7.58 14.60
N ASP A 115 29.25 7.78 13.67
CA ASP A 115 29.00 7.66 12.22
C ASP A 115 28.52 6.23 11.86
N TYR A 116 29.12 5.21 12.47
CA TYR A 116 28.63 3.83 12.34
C TYR A 116 27.21 3.66 12.88
N MET A 117 26.94 4.18 14.08
CA MET A 117 25.63 4.05 14.74
C MET A 117 24.53 4.83 14.01
N THR A 118 24.83 5.95 13.37
CA THR A 118 23.86 6.76 12.62
C THR A 118 23.66 6.32 11.18
N SER A 119 24.54 5.46 10.64
CA SER A 119 24.42 4.89 9.30
C SER A 119 23.30 3.84 9.17
N THR A 120 22.97 3.47 7.92
CA THR A 120 22.03 2.38 7.59
C THR A 120 22.46 1.04 8.20
N HIS A 121 23.75 0.85 8.46
CA HIS A 121 24.29 -0.37 9.05
C HIS A 121 23.88 -0.58 10.51
N SER A 122 23.32 0.42 11.17
CA SER A 122 22.78 0.31 12.53
C SER A 122 21.25 0.35 12.58
N ALA A 123 20.57 0.37 11.43
CA ALA A 123 19.14 0.16 11.37
C ALA A 123 18.78 -1.27 11.84
N ILE A 124 17.66 -1.39 12.55
CA ILE A 124 17.17 -2.68 13.06
C ILE A 124 16.78 -3.67 11.95
N THR A 125 16.36 -3.14 10.80
CA THR A 125 15.94 -3.92 9.63
C THR A 125 17.14 -4.15 8.73
N ARG A 126 17.43 -5.41 8.43
CA ARG A 126 18.39 -5.79 7.38
C ARG A 126 17.81 -5.41 6.00
N PRO A 127 18.62 -4.82 5.10
CA PRO A 127 18.22 -4.62 3.71
C PRO A 127 17.62 -5.87 3.08
N ALA A 128 16.62 -5.69 2.22
CA ALA A 128 16.07 -6.81 1.47
C ALA A 128 17.16 -7.44 0.58
N VAL A 129 17.24 -8.76 0.59
CA VAL A 129 18.06 -9.51 -0.36
C VAL A 129 17.36 -9.49 -1.72
N GLU A 130 18.13 -9.46 -2.81
CA GLU A 130 17.58 -9.56 -4.15
C GLU A 130 16.75 -10.85 -4.29
N THR A 131 15.47 -10.69 -4.64
CA THR A 131 14.53 -11.81 -4.77
C THR A 131 14.90 -12.63 -6.00
N ASP A 132 15.08 -13.95 -5.85
CA ASP A 132 15.16 -14.86 -7.00
C ASP A 132 13.80 -14.87 -7.74
N LEU A 133 13.74 -14.20 -8.89
CA LEU A 133 12.54 -14.04 -9.74
C LEU A 133 12.34 -15.20 -10.75
N THR A 134 13.04 -16.32 -10.58
CA THR A 134 13.02 -17.44 -11.54
C THR A 134 12.08 -18.60 -11.16
N TYR A 135 11.31 -18.48 -10.09
CA TYR A 135 10.21 -19.41 -9.78
C TYR A 135 8.93 -18.98 -10.50
N PRO A 136 7.94 -19.89 -10.67
CA PRO A 136 6.60 -19.52 -11.13
C PRO A 136 5.93 -18.47 -10.24
N LEU A 137 5.08 -17.61 -10.81
CA LEU A 137 4.34 -16.54 -10.08
C LEU A 137 3.67 -17.02 -8.78
N SER A 138 3.18 -18.26 -8.72
CA SER A 138 2.55 -18.80 -7.51
C SER A 138 3.49 -18.92 -6.32
N SER A 139 4.82 -18.84 -6.51
CA SER A 139 5.83 -18.96 -5.45
C SER A 139 6.17 -17.65 -4.74
N TYR A 140 5.45 -16.56 -5.03
CA TYR A 140 5.70 -15.24 -4.44
C TYR A 140 4.48 -14.73 -3.65
N PHE A 141 4.73 -14.00 -2.57
CA PHE A 141 3.77 -13.04 -2.04
C PHE A 141 3.88 -11.75 -2.86
N ILE A 142 2.75 -11.13 -3.18
CA ILE A 142 2.65 -10.00 -4.11
C ILE A 142 1.99 -8.84 -3.38
N SER A 143 2.65 -7.68 -3.35
CA SER A 143 2.11 -6.47 -2.72
C SER A 143 0.82 -6.04 -3.42
N SER A 144 -0.31 -6.05 -2.71
CA SER A 144 -1.64 -5.99 -3.34
C SER A 144 -2.57 -4.98 -2.67
N SER A 145 -3.31 -4.23 -3.49
CA SER A 145 -4.32 -3.25 -3.08
C SER A 145 -5.73 -3.72 -3.45
N HIS A 146 -6.68 -3.44 -2.56
CA HIS A 146 -8.11 -3.63 -2.72
C HIS A 146 -8.78 -2.27 -2.95
N ASN A 147 -9.73 -2.22 -3.89
CA ASN A 147 -10.46 -1.01 -4.30
C ASN A 147 -9.54 0.22 -4.42
N THR A 148 -8.47 0.07 -5.21
CA THR A 148 -7.35 1.02 -5.28
C THR A 148 -7.74 2.45 -5.61
N TYR A 149 -8.86 2.63 -6.31
CA TYR A 149 -9.39 3.94 -6.67
C TYR A 149 -9.89 4.75 -5.47
N LEU A 150 -10.23 4.12 -4.34
CA LEU A 150 -10.81 4.80 -3.18
C LEU A 150 -9.76 5.61 -2.40
N THR A 151 -10.15 6.82 -2.00
CA THR A 151 -9.34 7.72 -1.17
C THR A 151 -9.66 7.64 0.33
N GLY A 152 -10.69 6.89 0.71
CA GLY A 152 -11.15 6.78 2.10
C GLY A 152 -12.08 5.58 2.31
N ASN A 153 -13.22 5.81 2.98
CA ASN A 153 -14.19 4.75 3.28
C ASN A 153 -14.88 4.18 2.03
N GLN A 154 -15.47 2.98 2.17
CA GLN A 154 -16.09 2.26 1.05
C GLN A 154 -17.38 2.91 0.52
N LEU A 155 -18.06 3.81 1.25
CA LEU A 155 -19.42 4.23 0.90
C LEU A 155 -19.54 5.62 0.25
N TYR A 156 -18.63 6.54 0.55
CA TYR A 156 -18.78 7.92 0.09
C TYR A 156 -17.47 8.66 -0.11
N SER A 157 -16.33 7.99 0.02
CA SER A 157 -15.04 8.59 -0.35
C SER A 157 -14.95 8.82 -1.86
N GLU A 158 -14.00 9.62 -2.31
CA GLU A 158 -13.86 9.90 -3.74
C GLU A 158 -13.03 8.82 -4.43
N SER A 159 -13.34 8.52 -5.69
CA SER A 159 -12.43 7.78 -6.54
C SER A 159 -11.41 8.74 -7.15
N SER A 160 -10.14 8.33 -7.26
CA SER A 160 -9.10 9.20 -7.81
C SER A 160 -7.99 8.42 -8.52
N THR A 161 -7.51 8.96 -9.63
CA THR A 161 -6.25 8.51 -10.26
C THR A 161 -5.05 8.66 -9.32
N ASN A 162 -5.08 9.65 -8.41
CA ASN A 162 -4.01 9.84 -7.43
C ASN A 162 -3.87 8.66 -6.47
N ALA A 163 -4.95 7.92 -6.20
CA ALA A 163 -4.89 6.74 -5.36
C ALA A 163 -4.06 5.63 -6.04
N TYR A 164 -4.26 5.40 -7.34
CA TYR A 164 -3.40 4.51 -8.15
C TYR A 164 -1.95 4.97 -8.19
N LYS A 165 -1.71 6.25 -8.50
CA LYS A 165 -0.37 6.84 -8.50
C LYS A 165 0.33 6.59 -7.16
N ASN A 166 -0.35 6.87 -6.05
CA ASN A 166 0.21 6.73 -4.71
C ASN A 166 0.62 5.28 -4.42
N VAL A 167 -0.25 4.29 -4.64
CA VAL A 167 0.11 2.89 -4.33
C VAL A 167 1.20 2.36 -5.27
N LEU A 168 1.22 2.77 -6.54
CA LEU A 168 2.23 2.36 -7.52
C LEU A 168 3.62 2.93 -7.20
N GLN A 169 3.70 4.22 -6.83
CA GLN A 169 4.94 4.85 -6.38
C GLN A 169 5.47 4.23 -5.08
N ARG A 170 4.59 3.65 -4.26
CA ARG A 170 4.95 2.94 -3.02
C ARG A 170 5.33 1.47 -3.25
N GLY A 171 5.26 0.95 -4.47
CA GLY A 171 5.71 -0.41 -4.83
C GLY A 171 4.59 -1.47 -4.94
N CYS A 172 3.31 -1.10 -4.89
CA CYS A 172 2.21 -2.05 -5.06
C CYS A 172 2.23 -2.71 -6.45
N ARG A 173 2.04 -4.04 -6.55
CA ARG A 173 2.15 -4.86 -7.78
C ARG A 173 0.87 -5.59 -8.18
N CYS A 174 -0.20 -5.50 -7.39
CA CYS A 174 -1.54 -5.89 -7.81
C CYS A 174 -2.54 -4.80 -7.40
N ILE A 175 -3.19 -4.19 -8.38
CA ILE A 175 -4.18 -3.12 -8.19
C ILE A 175 -5.55 -3.54 -8.71
N GLU A 176 -6.60 -2.91 -8.19
CA GLU A 176 -7.99 -3.22 -8.54
C GLU A 176 -8.69 -2.02 -9.18
N ILE A 177 -9.44 -2.30 -10.25
CA ILE A 177 -10.26 -1.32 -10.97
C ILE A 177 -11.69 -1.87 -11.04
N ASP A 178 -12.65 -1.13 -10.46
CA ASP A 178 -14.08 -1.42 -10.56
C ASP A 178 -14.69 -0.55 -11.66
N VAL A 179 -15.05 -1.16 -12.79
CA VAL A 179 -15.38 -0.45 -14.05
C VAL A 179 -16.86 -0.62 -14.38
N TRP A 180 -17.50 0.50 -14.67
CA TRP A 180 -18.93 0.65 -14.94
C TRP A 180 -19.17 1.37 -16.26
N ASP A 181 -20.36 1.20 -16.83
CA ASP A 181 -20.78 1.99 -17.99
C ASP A 181 -20.80 3.48 -17.64
N GLY A 182 -20.22 4.31 -18.50
CA GLY A 182 -20.42 5.76 -18.40
C GLY A 182 -21.83 6.16 -18.83
N ASP A 183 -22.20 7.40 -18.53
CA ASP A 183 -23.41 8.03 -19.05
C ASP A 183 -23.10 9.39 -19.72
N ASP A 184 -24.05 9.89 -20.52
CA ASP A 184 -23.93 11.19 -21.21
C ASP A 184 -24.03 12.40 -20.26
N SER A 185 -24.23 12.19 -18.95
CA SER A 185 -24.59 13.30 -18.04
C SER A 185 -23.42 14.18 -17.64
N ASP A 186 -22.19 13.79 -17.99
CA ASP A 186 -20.95 14.49 -17.61
C ASP A 186 -20.18 15.10 -18.80
N ASN A 187 -20.77 15.18 -19.99
CA ASN A 187 -20.16 15.85 -21.15
C ASN A 187 -20.14 17.41 -21.08
N GLU A 188 -20.40 18.02 -19.91
CA GLU A 188 -20.40 19.49 -19.75
C GLU A 188 -19.03 20.12 -19.47
N ASP A 189 -17.92 19.39 -19.58
CA ASP A 189 -16.58 19.98 -19.61
C ASP A 189 -15.90 19.73 -20.98
N GLY A 190 -16.34 20.47 -22.01
CA GLY A 190 -15.66 20.48 -23.30
C GLY A 190 -16.45 21.07 -24.47
N THR A 191 -16.24 22.36 -24.73
CA THR A 191 -16.66 23.12 -25.93
C THR A 191 -18.16 23.33 -26.14
N SER A 192 -18.60 24.53 -25.78
CA SER A 192 -19.86 25.11 -26.22
C SER A 192 -19.87 25.34 -27.73
N VAL A 193 -20.70 24.59 -28.45
CA VAL A 193 -21.28 25.04 -29.71
C VAL A 193 -22.79 24.91 -29.62
N SER A 194 -23.43 26.06 -29.50
CA SER A 194 -24.87 26.25 -29.53
C SER A 194 -25.44 25.82 -30.88
N SER A 195 -26.46 24.97 -30.85
CA SER A 195 -27.44 24.86 -31.92
C SER A 195 -28.80 24.62 -31.28
N SER A 196 -29.60 25.68 -31.26
CA SER A 196 -31.01 25.67 -30.94
C SER A 196 -31.80 24.89 -31.99
N ASP A 197 -32.71 24.01 -31.57
CA ASP A 197 -34.16 24.13 -31.82
C ASP A 197 -34.92 22.87 -31.34
N GLU A 198 -36.22 23.07 -31.16
CA GLU A 198 -37.17 22.46 -30.22
C GLU A 198 -37.44 20.94 -30.33
N GLU A 199 -37.87 20.32 -29.22
CA GLU A 199 -39.29 19.96 -29.02
C GLU A 199 -39.60 19.59 -27.55
N VAL A 200 -40.71 20.16 -27.07
CA VAL A 200 -41.24 20.01 -25.71
C VAL A 200 -42.24 18.87 -25.68
N ALA A 201 -41.94 17.81 -24.93
CA ALA A 201 -42.95 16.81 -24.53
C ALA A 201 -42.95 16.63 -23.00
N ALA A 202 -44.10 16.93 -22.42
CA ALA A 202 -44.35 17.01 -21.00
C ALA A 202 -44.32 15.65 -20.29
N GLY A 203 -43.70 15.65 -19.10
CA GLY A 203 -43.70 14.53 -18.17
C GLY A 203 -42.71 14.77 -17.04
N THR A 204 -42.96 15.76 -16.17
CA THR A 204 -42.08 16.04 -15.01
C THR A 204 -42.23 14.94 -13.95
N LYS A 205 -41.61 13.77 -14.20
CA LYS A 205 -41.17 12.91 -13.10
C LYS A 205 -40.00 13.64 -12.45
N VAL A 206 -40.15 14.06 -11.20
CA VAL A 206 -39.02 14.50 -10.37
C VAL A 206 -37.99 13.37 -10.44
N LYS A 207 -36.86 13.63 -11.12
CA LYS A 207 -35.78 12.65 -11.21
C LYS A 207 -35.30 12.45 -9.77
N LYS A 208 -35.66 11.31 -9.17
CA LYS A 208 -35.07 10.84 -7.91
C LYS A 208 -33.57 11.06 -7.99
N SER A 209 -33.01 11.70 -6.97
CA SER A 209 -31.57 11.94 -6.89
C SER A 209 -30.85 10.58 -7.07
N ARG A 210 -29.66 10.59 -7.66
CA ARG A 210 -28.85 9.36 -7.78
C ARG A 210 -28.72 8.67 -6.41
N LEU A 211 -28.68 9.46 -5.33
CA LEU A 211 -28.70 9.04 -3.92
C LEU A 211 -29.90 8.16 -3.54
N SER A 212 -31.14 8.57 -3.86
CA SER A 212 -32.32 7.78 -3.49
C SER A 212 -32.46 6.52 -4.33
N ARG A 213 -32.06 6.55 -5.61
CA ARG A 213 -32.03 5.35 -6.46
C ARG A 213 -31.02 4.31 -5.97
N LEU A 214 -29.91 4.77 -5.41
CA LEU A 214 -28.85 3.94 -4.86
C LEU A 214 -29.29 3.26 -3.56
N LYS A 215 -29.95 4.00 -2.65
CA LYS A 215 -30.53 3.45 -1.42
C LYS A 215 -31.60 2.39 -1.73
N ASP A 216 -32.41 2.64 -2.76
CA ASP A 216 -33.45 1.69 -3.21
C ASP A 216 -32.86 0.40 -3.83
N LYS A 217 -31.64 0.46 -4.38
CA LYS A 217 -30.95 -0.68 -5.03
C LYS A 217 -29.93 -1.39 -4.11
N MET A 218 -29.71 -0.91 -2.88
CA MET A 218 -28.72 -1.48 -1.97
C MET A 218 -29.23 -2.80 -1.34
N PRO A 219 -28.40 -3.87 -1.25
CA PRO A 219 -28.79 -5.12 -0.61
C PRO A 219 -29.30 -4.93 0.82
N SER A 220 -30.36 -5.65 1.21
CA SER A 220 -31.03 -5.51 2.52
C SER A 220 -30.13 -5.79 3.74
N SER A 221 -29.10 -6.62 3.56
CA SER A 221 -28.09 -6.91 4.58
C SER A 221 -27.12 -5.74 4.81
N LEU A 222 -26.85 -4.95 3.77
CA LEU A 222 -26.01 -3.76 3.84
C LEU A 222 -26.79 -2.56 4.38
N SER A 223 -28.03 -2.35 3.92
CA SER A 223 -28.87 -1.23 4.38
C SER A 223 -29.19 -1.31 5.89
N SER A 224 -29.61 -2.48 6.38
CA SER A 224 -29.97 -2.68 7.80
C SER A 224 -28.79 -2.55 8.78
N ARG A 225 -27.55 -2.78 8.31
CA ARG A 225 -26.34 -2.54 9.10
C ARG A 225 -25.86 -1.10 8.97
N LEU A 226 -25.99 -0.51 7.79
CA LEU A 226 -25.61 0.88 7.53
C LEU A 226 -26.41 1.85 8.40
N GLU A 227 -27.73 1.64 8.55
CA GLU A 227 -28.60 2.43 9.44
C GLU A 227 -28.13 2.47 10.90
N LYS A 228 -27.36 1.45 11.34
CA LYS A 228 -26.84 1.33 12.71
C LYS A 228 -25.49 2.04 12.91
N THR A 229 -24.90 2.60 11.86
CA THR A 229 -23.59 3.25 11.93
C THR A 229 -23.70 4.77 11.87
N SER A 230 -22.69 5.47 12.39
CA SER A 230 -22.56 6.93 12.21
C SER A 230 -22.39 7.33 10.74
N LEU A 231 -21.94 6.39 9.89
CA LEU A 231 -21.77 6.57 8.46
C LEU A 231 -23.12 6.55 7.72
N GLY A 232 -24.05 5.67 8.12
CA GLY A 232 -25.41 5.63 7.56
C GLY A 232 -26.18 6.91 7.84
N LYS A 233 -26.08 7.44 9.07
CA LYS A 233 -26.69 8.73 9.43
C LYS A 233 -26.14 9.88 8.57
N LYS A 234 -24.83 9.94 8.33
CA LYS A 234 -24.22 10.93 7.42
C LYS A 234 -24.66 10.77 5.97
N MET A 235 -24.95 9.54 5.55
CA MET A 235 -25.49 9.27 4.21
C MET A 235 -26.91 9.83 4.08
N ASP A 236 -27.78 9.57 5.06
CA ASP A 236 -29.15 10.09 5.09
C ASP A 236 -29.18 11.63 5.10
N GLU A 237 -28.32 12.28 5.91
CA GLU A 237 -28.16 13.74 5.91
C GLU A 237 -27.77 14.29 4.52
N ARG A 238 -26.93 13.57 3.76
CA ARG A 238 -26.58 13.94 2.37
C ARG A 238 -27.75 13.75 1.40
N ILE A 239 -28.61 12.74 1.60
CA ILE A 239 -29.84 12.53 0.79
C ILE A 239 -30.78 13.71 1.01
N GLU A 240 -31.07 14.02 2.27
CA GLU A 240 -31.95 15.12 2.66
C GLU A 240 -31.45 16.46 2.12
N LYS A 241 -30.14 16.72 2.17
CA LYS A 241 -29.54 17.96 1.64
C LYS A 241 -29.61 18.08 0.11
N LYS A 242 -29.56 16.97 -0.63
CA LYS A 242 -29.65 16.97 -2.11
C LYS A 242 -31.10 16.97 -2.61
N GLU A 243 -32.03 16.39 -1.86
CA GLU A 243 -33.46 16.34 -2.23
C GLU A 243 -34.26 17.56 -1.73
N GLY A 244 -33.76 18.27 -0.71
CA GLY A 244 -34.35 19.51 -0.19
C GLY A 244 -34.01 20.79 -0.96
N ALA A 245 -33.22 20.74 -2.03
CA ALA A 245 -32.83 21.91 -2.81
C ALA A 245 -33.87 22.23 -3.91
N SER A 246 -34.84 23.09 -3.60
CA SER A 246 -35.70 23.73 -4.61
C SER A 246 -34.95 24.84 -5.35
N PRO A 247 -35.22 25.10 -6.65
CA PRO A 247 -34.54 26.17 -7.40
C PRO A 247 -34.92 27.56 -6.86
N PRO A 248 -34.02 28.57 -6.92
CA PRO A 248 -34.35 29.91 -6.48
C PRO A 248 -35.31 30.57 -7.48
N THR A 249 -36.51 30.92 -7.01
CA THR A 249 -37.41 31.81 -7.73
C THR A 249 -36.86 33.23 -7.68
N ALA A 250 -36.54 33.77 -8.86
CA ALA A 250 -36.29 35.19 -9.04
C ALA A 250 -37.62 35.96 -9.00
N THR A 251 -37.76 36.89 -8.05
CA THR A 251 -38.75 37.96 -8.17
C THR A 251 -38.19 39.25 -7.61
N ALA A 252 -38.02 40.22 -8.50
CA ALA A 252 -37.81 41.62 -8.17
C ALA A 252 -39.15 42.27 -7.78
N ALA A 253 -39.16 43.06 -6.71
CA ALA A 253 -40.19 44.08 -6.47
C ALA A 253 -39.63 45.20 -5.59
N ALA A 254 -40.03 46.42 -5.92
CA ALA A 254 -39.44 47.68 -5.53
C ALA A 254 -39.95 48.28 -4.21
N ALA A 255 -39.05 49.04 -3.58
CA ALA A 255 -39.21 50.28 -2.80
C ALA A 255 -40.45 50.50 -1.89
N THR A 256 -40.19 50.76 -0.60
CA THR A 256 -40.73 51.95 0.09
C THR A 256 -39.87 52.33 1.30
N ALA A 257 -39.72 53.63 1.55
CA ALA A 257 -38.77 54.26 2.45
C ALA A 257 -39.32 54.51 3.87
N THR A 258 -38.44 54.55 4.89
CA THR A 258 -38.40 55.62 5.93
C THR A 258 -37.19 55.54 6.89
N LYS A 259 -36.39 56.62 6.88
CA LYS A 259 -35.69 57.37 7.96
C LYS A 259 -35.08 56.64 9.19
N SER A 260 -33.77 56.85 9.42
CA SER A 260 -33.25 57.76 10.48
C SER A 260 -31.70 57.79 10.56
N ALA A 261 -31.16 59.01 10.66
CA ALA A 261 -29.87 59.57 11.13
C ALA A 261 -28.83 58.66 11.85
N ALA A 262 -27.51 58.89 11.92
CA ALA A 262 -26.63 60.07 11.76
C ALA A 262 -25.17 59.56 11.55
N ASP A 263 -24.38 60.12 10.61
CA ASP A 263 -23.25 61.08 10.81
C ASP A 263 -21.87 60.42 11.11
N THR A 264 -20.99 60.22 10.10
CA THR A 264 -19.88 61.10 9.59
C THR A 264 -18.59 60.98 10.40
N THR A 265 -17.46 60.54 9.81
CA THR A 265 -16.40 61.43 9.28
C THR A 265 -15.37 60.60 8.47
N THR A 266 -15.30 60.80 7.15
CA THR A 266 -14.22 61.49 6.38
C THR A 266 -12.83 60.80 6.46
N ARG A 267 -12.21 60.39 5.35
CA ARG A 267 -11.57 61.27 4.36
C ARG A 267 -11.21 60.51 3.06
N LYS A 268 -11.69 61.03 1.92
CA LYS A 268 -11.29 60.80 0.50
C LYS A 268 -10.09 61.75 0.18
N PRO A 269 -9.60 61.94 -1.08
CA PRO A 269 -9.72 61.17 -2.33
C PRO A 269 -8.36 61.01 -3.07
N ALA A 270 -8.27 60.23 -4.16
CA ALA A 270 -8.31 60.68 -5.58
C ALA A 270 -7.15 59.92 -6.29
N THR A 271 -7.16 59.46 -7.54
CA THR A 271 -8.01 59.66 -8.73
C THR A 271 -7.55 58.67 -9.83
N ASP A 272 -8.52 58.11 -10.55
CA ASP A 272 -8.65 57.90 -12.02
C ASP A 272 -7.39 57.79 -12.90
N ALA A 273 -7.22 56.68 -13.65
CA ALA A 273 -7.69 56.46 -15.04
C ALA A 273 -6.76 57.15 -16.08
N THR A 274 -6.37 56.63 -17.25
CA THR A 274 -7.12 55.93 -18.30
C THR A 274 -6.09 55.46 -19.36
N THR A 275 -6.33 54.29 -19.93
CA THR A 275 -6.15 53.84 -21.34
C THR A 275 -5.44 54.75 -22.35
N THR A 276 -4.51 54.19 -23.16
CA THR A 276 -4.56 54.07 -24.65
C THR A 276 -3.18 53.82 -25.30
N LYS A 277 -3.10 52.77 -26.14
CA LYS A 277 -2.24 52.63 -27.35
C LYS A 277 -2.87 53.47 -28.48
N PRO A 278 -2.25 53.83 -29.64
CA PRO A 278 -1.47 52.89 -30.50
C PRO A 278 -0.45 53.48 -31.54
N VAL A 279 0.18 52.58 -32.35
CA VAL A 279 0.54 52.71 -33.81
C VAL A 279 1.66 53.71 -34.22
N THR A 280 2.55 53.55 -35.22
CA THR A 280 3.11 52.51 -36.14
C THR A 280 4.38 53.12 -36.80
N ASP A 281 5.25 52.27 -37.37
CA ASP A 281 5.79 52.33 -38.76
C ASP A 281 7.31 52.16 -39.02
N ALA A 282 7.55 51.16 -39.88
CA ALA A 282 8.58 50.97 -40.94
C ALA A 282 10.07 50.88 -40.54
N THR A 283 10.95 50.01 -41.10
CA THR A 283 11.11 49.55 -42.50
C THR A 283 12.02 48.29 -42.57
N THR A 284 11.56 47.22 -43.26
CA THR A 284 12.18 46.35 -44.31
C THR A 284 13.74 46.35 -44.50
N THR A 285 14.50 45.32 -44.88
CA THR A 285 14.36 43.91 -45.36
C THR A 285 15.79 43.36 -45.62
N THR A 286 16.06 42.05 -45.46
CA THR A 286 16.59 41.10 -46.49
C THR A 286 17.11 39.79 -45.86
N SER A 287 16.62 38.65 -46.36
CA SER A 287 17.08 37.25 -46.16
C SER A 287 17.07 36.55 -47.54
N PRO A 288 17.33 35.23 -47.69
CA PRO A 288 18.50 34.33 -47.47
C PRO A 288 18.93 33.65 -48.81
N PRO A 289 19.72 32.53 -48.88
CA PRO A 289 19.13 31.15 -48.88
C PRO A 289 20.04 30.01 -48.28
N ALA A 290 19.48 29.01 -47.58
CA ALA A 290 19.16 27.59 -47.97
C ALA A 290 20.39 26.63 -47.91
N GLU A 291 20.39 25.38 -47.44
CA GLU A 291 19.46 24.22 -47.25
C GLU A 291 20.04 23.36 -46.08
N GLY A 292 19.41 22.39 -45.41
CA GLY A 292 18.17 21.65 -45.58
C GLY A 292 18.31 20.28 -44.88
N GLN A 293 17.54 20.03 -43.81
CA GLN A 293 17.00 18.71 -43.48
C GLN A 293 15.83 18.88 -42.51
N GLU A 294 14.62 18.73 -43.03
CA GLU A 294 13.38 18.68 -42.26
C GLU A 294 13.35 17.41 -41.41
N VAL A 295 13.13 17.57 -40.10
CA VAL A 295 12.68 16.46 -39.25
C VAL A 295 11.15 16.52 -39.27
N GLU A 296 10.54 15.61 -40.01
CA GLU A 296 9.10 15.43 -40.05
C GLU A 296 8.62 14.99 -38.66
N LEU A 297 7.98 15.90 -37.93
CA LEU A 297 7.29 15.60 -36.68
C LEU A 297 6.09 14.71 -37.02
N VAL A 298 6.26 13.39 -36.84
CA VAL A 298 5.18 12.42 -36.91
C VAL A 298 4.20 12.75 -35.78
N LYS A 299 3.10 13.43 -36.12
CA LYS A 299 1.96 13.58 -35.22
C LYS A 299 1.40 12.20 -34.95
N THR A 300 1.54 11.72 -33.72
CA THR A 300 0.73 10.60 -33.22
C THR A 300 -0.74 10.97 -33.44
N PRO A 301 -1.55 10.12 -34.09
CA PRO A 301 -2.97 10.41 -34.27
C PRO A 301 -3.60 10.63 -32.90
N SER A 302 -4.28 11.76 -32.71
CA SER A 302 -5.21 11.89 -31.59
C SER A 302 -6.19 10.72 -31.65
N PRO A 303 -6.42 9.99 -30.54
CA PRO A 303 -7.42 8.92 -30.53
C PRO A 303 -8.75 9.48 -31.04
N LYS A 304 -9.44 8.74 -31.91
CA LYS A 304 -10.81 9.09 -32.27
C LYS A 304 -11.61 9.15 -30.97
N PRO A 305 -12.37 10.22 -30.68
CA PRO A 305 -13.26 10.21 -29.53
C PRO A 305 -14.22 9.04 -29.72
N TYR A 306 -14.11 8.05 -28.84
CA TYR A 306 -15.19 7.11 -28.64
C TYR A 306 -16.35 7.93 -28.04
N GLY A 307 -17.59 7.42 -28.09
CA GLY A 307 -18.70 8.11 -27.44
C GLY A 307 -18.52 8.16 -25.91
N ILE A 308 -19.58 7.83 -25.17
CA ILE A 308 -19.50 7.67 -23.72
C ILE A 308 -18.43 6.62 -23.35
N GLU A 309 -17.44 6.99 -22.52
CA GLU A 309 -16.38 6.07 -22.07
C GLU A 309 -16.72 5.39 -20.72
N PRO A 310 -16.13 4.22 -20.40
CA PRO A 310 -16.33 3.57 -19.12
C PRO A 310 -15.80 4.41 -17.96
N GLN A 311 -16.43 4.25 -16.79
CA GLN A 311 -16.11 4.99 -15.57
C GLN A 311 -15.63 4.05 -14.46
N VAL A 312 -14.85 4.58 -13.53
CA VAL A 312 -14.30 3.84 -12.38
C VAL A 312 -14.84 4.46 -11.09
N PHE A 313 -15.52 3.65 -10.30
CA PHE A 313 -16.07 4.01 -9.00
C PHE A 313 -16.52 2.77 -8.23
N HIS A 314 -16.83 2.91 -6.93
CA HIS A 314 -17.36 1.77 -6.18
C HIS A 314 -18.87 1.65 -6.42
N GLY A 315 -19.29 0.56 -7.06
CA GLY A 315 -20.69 0.26 -7.34
C GLY A 315 -21.62 0.45 -6.14
N TYR A 316 -22.83 0.95 -6.39
CA TYR A 316 -23.86 1.11 -5.36
C TYR A 316 -23.47 2.05 -4.19
N THR A 317 -22.47 2.92 -4.40
CA THR A 317 -22.01 3.91 -3.40
C THR A 317 -21.94 5.36 -3.95
N LEU A 318 -21.59 6.32 -3.09
CA LEU A 318 -21.57 7.77 -3.37
C LEU A 318 -20.22 8.30 -3.86
N THR A 319 -19.34 7.42 -4.33
CA THR A 319 -18.01 7.80 -4.79
C THR A 319 -18.08 8.58 -6.10
N LYS A 320 -17.34 9.69 -6.22
CA LYS A 320 -17.16 10.42 -7.49
C LYS A 320 -16.48 9.49 -8.50
N GLU A 321 -16.88 9.58 -9.75
CA GLU A 321 -16.38 8.74 -10.84
C GLU A 321 -15.10 9.31 -11.44
N VAL A 322 -14.29 8.43 -12.03
CA VAL A 322 -13.08 8.78 -12.78
C VAL A 322 -13.10 8.02 -14.11
N PRO A 323 -12.82 8.66 -15.25
CA PRO A 323 -12.76 7.97 -16.54
C PRO A 323 -11.75 6.81 -16.52
N PHE A 324 -12.16 5.66 -17.03
CA PHE A 324 -11.31 4.46 -17.13
C PHE A 324 -10.02 4.73 -17.91
N ARG A 325 -10.08 5.58 -18.95
CA ARG A 325 -8.90 6.04 -19.70
C ARG A 325 -7.87 6.72 -18.81
N HIS A 326 -8.28 7.67 -17.97
CA HIS A 326 -7.35 8.37 -17.08
C HIS A 326 -6.70 7.42 -16.06
N VAL A 327 -7.43 6.40 -15.60
CA VAL A 327 -6.86 5.34 -14.77
C VAL A 327 -5.80 4.55 -15.55
N CYS A 328 -6.09 4.15 -16.78
CA CYS A 328 -5.14 3.43 -17.63
C CYS A 328 -3.88 4.25 -17.96
N GLU A 329 -4.03 5.54 -18.24
CA GLU A 329 -2.91 6.48 -18.45
C GLU A 329 -2.06 6.64 -17.19
N THR A 330 -2.69 6.73 -16.02
CA THR A 330 -1.96 6.76 -14.75
C THR A 330 -1.18 5.47 -14.52
N ILE A 331 -1.76 4.31 -14.84
CA ILE A 331 -1.07 3.02 -14.74
C ILE A 331 0.10 2.95 -15.72
N ARG A 332 -0.05 3.45 -16.95
CA ARG A 332 1.05 3.56 -17.92
C ARG A 332 2.21 4.39 -17.36
N ASP A 333 1.90 5.55 -16.79
CA ASP A 333 2.92 6.52 -16.37
C ASP A 333 3.64 6.12 -15.08
N TYR A 334 2.96 5.43 -14.16
CA TYR A 334 3.48 5.12 -12.82
C TYR A 334 3.67 3.64 -12.54
N GLY A 335 3.16 2.75 -13.41
CA GLY A 335 3.12 1.30 -13.19
C GLY A 335 4.47 0.68 -12.87
N PHE A 336 5.55 1.21 -13.45
CA PHE A 336 6.90 0.68 -13.30
C PHE A 336 7.91 1.68 -12.70
N VAL A 337 7.44 2.78 -12.09
CA VAL A 337 8.33 3.81 -11.51
C VAL A 337 9.07 3.30 -10.27
N ALA A 338 8.39 2.52 -9.42
CA ALA A 338 8.99 1.98 -8.20
C ALA A 338 9.66 0.61 -8.40
N SER A 339 9.31 -0.12 -9.46
CA SER A 339 9.76 -1.49 -9.71
C SER A 339 9.52 -1.89 -11.17
N ASP A 340 10.43 -2.67 -11.75
CA ASP A 340 10.28 -3.27 -13.08
C ASP A 340 9.53 -4.61 -13.07
N THR A 341 9.19 -5.16 -11.91
CA THR A 341 8.47 -6.43 -11.80
C THR A 341 7.03 -6.33 -12.34
N PRO A 342 6.46 -7.45 -12.83
CA PRO A 342 5.14 -7.48 -13.42
C PRO A 342 4.04 -6.85 -12.53
N LEU A 343 3.14 -6.09 -13.17
CA LEU A 343 1.98 -5.46 -12.53
C LEU A 343 0.71 -6.23 -12.88
N ILE A 344 -0.05 -6.68 -11.87
CA ILE A 344 -1.36 -7.29 -12.06
C ILE A 344 -2.44 -6.20 -11.95
N VAL A 345 -3.26 -6.05 -12.98
CA VAL A 345 -4.44 -5.18 -12.99
C VAL A 345 -5.70 -6.04 -12.90
N SER A 346 -6.32 -6.06 -11.72
CA SER A 346 -7.55 -6.80 -11.45
C SER A 346 -8.78 -5.98 -11.82
N LEU A 347 -9.48 -6.41 -12.87
CA LEU A 347 -10.72 -5.80 -13.32
C LEU A 347 -11.93 -6.45 -12.62
N GLU A 348 -12.74 -5.63 -11.98
CA GLU A 348 -14.14 -5.91 -11.66
C GLU A 348 -15.00 -5.18 -12.70
N VAL A 349 -15.80 -5.93 -13.46
CA VAL A 349 -16.42 -5.43 -14.70
C VAL A 349 -17.93 -5.50 -14.59
N HIS A 350 -18.56 -4.34 -14.61
CA HIS A 350 -20.02 -4.16 -14.62
C HIS A 350 -20.51 -3.51 -15.92
N CYS A 351 -19.62 -3.39 -16.90
CA CYS A 351 -19.91 -2.76 -18.18
C CYS A 351 -20.75 -3.63 -19.12
N SER A 352 -21.55 -2.98 -19.98
CA SER A 352 -22.17 -3.58 -21.17
C SER A 352 -21.12 -4.06 -22.18
N ALA A 353 -21.53 -4.93 -23.11
CA ALA A 353 -20.63 -5.47 -24.13
C ALA A 353 -19.96 -4.38 -24.98
N GLN A 354 -20.69 -3.30 -25.31
CA GLN A 354 -20.15 -2.17 -26.06
C GLN A 354 -19.08 -1.41 -25.26
N GLN A 355 -19.33 -1.14 -23.98
CA GLN A 355 -18.37 -0.47 -23.11
C GLN A 355 -17.15 -1.36 -22.83
N GLN A 356 -17.31 -2.69 -22.75
CA GLN A 356 -16.19 -3.62 -22.68
C GLN A 356 -15.30 -3.59 -23.94
N GLU A 357 -15.85 -3.39 -25.14
CA GLU A 357 -15.04 -3.17 -26.35
C GLU A 357 -14.25 -1.85 -26.26
N VAL A 358 -14.83 -0.81 -25.67
CA VAL A 358 -14.13 0.46 -25.40
C VAL A 358 -13.01 0.25 -24.37
N MET A 359 -13.26 -0.52 -23.30
CA MET A 359 -12.22 -0.88 -22.32
C MET A 359 -11.03 -1.58 -22.99
N VAL A 360 -11.27 -2.57 -23.86
CA VAL A 360 -10.22 -3.29 -24.59
C VAL A 360 -9.37 -2.33 -25.42
N LYS A 361 -10.01 -1.42 -26.17
CA LYS A 361 -9.31 -0.42 -26.97
C LYS A 361 -8.50 0.54 -26.11
N ILE A 362 -9.07 1.07 -25.02
CA ILE A 362 -8.36 1.94 -24.07
C ILE A 362 -7.11 1.24 -23.54
N MET A 363 -7.23 -0.01 -23.09
CA MET A 363 -6.07 -0.76 -22.58
C MET A 363 -5.01 -1.00 -23.66
N GLN A 364 -5.42 -1.33 -24.89
CA GLN A 364 -4.48 -1.49 -26.01
C GLN A 364 -3.77 -0.19 -26.36
N ASP A 365 -4.51 0.92 -26.43
CA ASP A 365 -3.99 2.26 -26.74
C ASP A 365 -3.04 2.75 -25.63
N CYS A 366 -3.41 2.58 -24.35
CA CYS A 366 -2.64 3.08 -23.22
C CYS A 366 -1.44 2.19 -22.86
N TRP A 367 -1.58 0.87 -22.96
CA TRP A 367 -0.58 -0.07 -22.45
C TRP A 367 0.20 -0.80 -23.52
N THR A 368 -0.19 -0.74 -24.80
CA THR A 368 0.55 -1.23 -25.98
C THR A 368 1.60 -2.33 -25.70
N ASP A 369 2.86 -1.95 -25.51
CA ASP A 369 4.02 -2.83 -25.32
C ASP A 369 4.19 -3.36 -23.90
N MET A 370 3.49 -2.80 -22.93
CA MET A 370 3.36 -3.31 -21.57
C MET A 370 2.40 -4.50 -21.48
N LEU A 371 1.47 -4.68 -22.44
CA LEU A 371 0.59 -5.85 -22.44
C LEU A 371 1.34 -7.14 -22.81
N ILE A 372 0.84 -8.27 -22.30
CA ILE A 372 1.31 -9.59 -22.67
C ILE A 372 0.75 -9.96 -24.06
N PRO A 373 1.60 -10.37 -25.02
CA PRO A 373 1.13 -10.90 -26.30
C PRO A 373 0.30 -12.16 -26.09
N THR A 374 -0.80 -12.31 -26.84
CA THR A 374 -1.62 -13.52 -26.78
C THR A 374 -0.79 -14.74 -27.23
N PRO A 375 -0.64 -15.78 -26.38
CA PRO A 375 0.11 -16.97 -26.75
C PRO A 375 -0.70 -17.88 -27.69
N ASP A 376 -0.01 -18.63 -28.54
CA ASP A 376 -0.62 -19.61 -29.45
C ASP A 376 -1.18 -20.84 -28.71
N VAL A 377 -0.61 -21.15 -27.55
CA VAL A 377 -0.98 -22.29 -26.71
C VAL A 377 -1.24 -21.83 -25.28
N ASP A 378 -2.17 -22.50 -24.61
CA ASP A 378 -2.38 -22.28 -23.19
C ASP A 378 -1.13 -22.64 -22.37
N ALA A 379 -0.88 -21.86 -21.32
CA ALA A 379 0.29 -22.03 -20.48
C ALA A 379 0.22 -23.35 -19.70
N ALA A 380 1.26 -24.17 -19.80
CA ALA A 380 1.39 -25.41 -19.02
C ALA A 380 1.70 -25.14 -17.54
N GLU A 381 2.33 -24.01 -17.24
CA GLU A 381 2.61 -23.52 -15.89
C GLU A 381 2.56 -21.99 -15.86
N LEU A 382 2.53 -21.40 -14.65
CA LEU A 382 2.63 -19.96 -14.49
C LEU A 382 4.04 -19.48 -14.87
N PRO A 383 4.17 -18.34 -15.58
CA PRO A 383 5.45 -17.79 -15.97
C PRO A 383 6.25 -17.30 -14.75
N ARG A 384 7.55 -17.07 -14.97
CA ARG A 384 8.46 -16.49 -13.97
C ARG A 384 8.33 -14.97 -13.98
N PRO A 385 8.33 -14.28 -12.82
CA PRO A 385 8.35 -12.82 -12.80
C PRO A 385 9.52 -12.20 -13.60
N ALA A 386 10.67 -12.88 -13.66
CA ALA A 386 11.82 -12.46 -14.47
C ALA A 386 11.50 -12.32 -15.96
N ASP A 387 10.61 -13.14 -16.51
CA ASP A 387 10.22 -13.12 -17.92
C ASP A 387 9.14 -12.07 -18.23
N LEU A 388 8.58 -11.45 -17.20
CA LEU A 388 7.43 -10.54 -17.28
C LEU A 388 7.77 -9.12 -16.81
N LYS A 389 9.06 -8.77 -16.77
CA LYS A 389 9.49 -7.43 -16.40
C LYS A 389 8.90 -6.37 -17.34
N GLY A 390 8.39 -5.28 -16.76
CA GLY A 390 7.72 -4.20 -17.48
C GLY A 390 6.37 -4.59 -18.07
N LYS A 391 5.79 -5.73 -17.67
CA LYS A 391 4.51 -6.22 -18.22
C LYS A 391 3.33 -6.06 -17.28
N ILE A 392 2.17 -5.78 -17.88
CA ILE A 392 0.86 -5.70 -17.23
C ILE A 392 0.10 -6.99 -17.52
N LEU A 393 -0.30 -7.69 -16.45
CA LEU A 393 -1.17 -8.85 -16.49
C LEU A 393 -2.60 -8.43 -16.15
N VAL A 394 -3.51 -8.56 -17.09
CA VAL A 394 -4.92 -8.23 -16.86
C VAL A 394 -5.61 -9.41 -16.19
N LYS A 395 -5.97 -9.27 -14.91
CA LYS A 395 -6.86 -10.23 -14.25
C LYS A 395 -8.31 -9.90 -14.58
N VAL A 396 -8.97 -10.77 -15.33
CA VAL A 396 -10.38 -10.62 -15.72
C VAL A 396 -11.07 -11.98 -15.77
N LYS A 397 -12.40 -11.98 -15.61
CA LYS A 397 -13.20 -13.21 -15.57
C LYS A 397 -13.10 -13.98 -16.89
N TYR A 398 -12.82 -15.28 -16.77
CA TYR A 398 -12.64 -16.19 -17.90
C TYR A 398 -13.98 -16.53 -18.56
N ALA A 399 -14.05 -16.33 -19.87
CA ALA A 399 -15.13 -16.77 -20.74
C ALA A 399 -14.58 -17.82 -21.72
N PRO A 400 -14.99 -19.10 -21.60
CA PRO A 400 -14.55 -20.13 -22.54
C PRO A 400 -14.90 -19.73 -23.98
N PRO A 401 -14.03 -20.00 -24.98
CA PRO A 401 -14.32 -19.74 -26.38
C PRO A 401 -15.38 -20.73 -26.89
N THR A 402 -16.65 -20.47 -26.59
CA THR A 402 -17.82 -21.11 -27.19
C THR A 402 -18.61 -20.03 -27.91
N GLY A 403 -18.74 -20.13 -29.23
CA GLY A 403 -19.48 -19.18 -30.04
C GLY A 403 -20.95 -19.10 -29.61
N ASP A 404 -21.43 -17.90 -29.29
CA ASP A 404 -22.78 -17.40 -29.60
C ASP A 404 -22.96 -16.00 -28.97
N ALA A 405 -23.52 -15.08 -29.78
CA ALA A 405 -23.71 -13.67 -29.48
C ALA A 405 -24.60 -13.38 -28.25
N VAL A 406 -24.45 -12.15 -27.75
CA VAL A 406 -25.01 -11.58 -26.51
C VAL A 406 -26.40 -11.00 -26.75
N GLU A 407 -27.38 -11.32 -25.90
CA GLU A 407 -28.54 -10.46 -25.63
C GLU A 407 -28.73 -10.33 -24.12
N SER A 408 -29.19 -9.14 -23.71
CA SER A 408 -29.20 -8.58 -22.37
C SER A 408 -30.26 -9.18 -21.44
N ASP A 409 -29.86 -9.50 -20.20
CA ASP A 409 -30.80 -9.52 -19.05
C ASP A 409 -30.07 -9.13 -17.75
N GLU A 410 -30.72 -8.26 -16.96
CA GLU A 410 -30.24 -7.71 -15.69
C GLU A 410 -30.49 -8.72 -14.54
N GLY A 411 -29.50 -8.91 -13.67
CA GLY A 411 -29.67 -9.75 -12.48
C GLY A 411 -28.42 -9.87 -11.63
N ASP A 412 -28.57 -9.43 -10.37
CA ASP A 412 -27.61 -9.34 -9.27
C ASP A 412 -26.89 -10.65 -8.92
N ASP A 413 -25.58 -10.55 -8.64
CA ASP A 413 -24.81 -11.57 -7.89
C ASP A 413 -24.58 -11.03 -6.47
N ALA A 414 -25.50 -11.37 -5.56
CA ALA A 414 -25.32 -11.23 -4.12
C ALA A 414 -25.70 -12.55 -3.42
N ALA A 415 -24.87 -12.93 -2.45
CA ALA A 415 -25.03 -14.01 -1.47
C ALA A 415 -24.78 -15.47 -1.94
N ALA A 416 -23.70 -16.04 -1.40
CA ALA A 416 -23.54 -17.48 -1.26
C ALA A 416 -24.38 -17.97 -0.06
N GLY A 417 -25.24 -18.97 -0.28
CA GLY A 417 -26.00 -19.65 0.77
C GLY A 417 -26.88 -20.79 0.24
N GLU A 418 -26.59 -22.00 0.73
CA GLU A 418 -27.38 -23.25 0.75
C GLU A 418 -27.41 -24.20 -0.47
N ALA A 419 -27.19 -25.49 -0.16
CA ALA A 419 -27.03 -26.61 -1.10
C ALA A 419 -28.37 -27.13 -1.65
N PRO A 420 -28.44 -27.65 -2.90
CA PRO A 420 -29.68 -28.18 -3.43
C PRO A 420 -29.77 -29.72 -3.38
N HIS A 421 -30.92 -30.21 -2.95
CA HIS A 421 -31.43 -31.54 -3.29
C HIS A 421 -31.60 -31.66 -4.82
N GLN A 422 -31.21 -32.83 -5.34
CA GLN A 422 -31.26 -33.23 -6.74
C GLN A 422 -32.67 -33.15 -7.36
N LYS A 423 -32.75 -32.54 -8.54
CA LYS A 423 -33.57 -33.01 -9.67
C LYS A 423 -32.97 -32.53 -10.98
N ALA A 424 -32.73 -33.46 -11.90
CA ALA A 424 -32.15 -33.22 -13.22
C ALA A 424 -33.15 -32.48 -14.13
N ALA A 425 -32.72 -31.35 -14.69
CA ALA A 425 -33.34 -30.68 -15.82
C ALA A 425 -32.24 -30.07 -16.69
N ALA A 426 -32.36 -30.20 -18.01
CA ALA A 426 -31.38 -29.74 -18.99
C ALA A 426 -31.04 -28.26 -18.78
N ALA A 427 -29.78 -27.98 -18.45
CA ALA A 427 -29.32 -26.65 -18.07
C ALA A 427 -29.14 -25.75 -19.31
N ASN A 428 -30.00 -24.74 -19.46
CA ASN A 428 -29.66 -23.53 -20.19
C ASN A 428 -28.43 -22.91 -19.51
N LYS A 429 -27.23 -23.14 -20.05
CA LYS A 429 -26.00 -22.50 -19.55
C LYS A 429 -26.14 -20.99 -19.74
N LYS A 430 -26.20 -20.23 -18.63
CA LYS A 430 -26.12 -18.76 -18.67
C LYS A 430 -24.87 -18.33 -19.44
N LYS A 431 -25.04 -17.51 -20.48
CA LYS A 431 -23.94 -16.95 -21.27
C LYS A 431 -23.12 -15.97 -20.41
N SER A 432 -21.82 -15.86 -20.67
CA SER A 432 -20.90 -14.99 -19.91
C SER A 432 -21.27 -13.51 -20.07
N LYS A 433 -21.24 -12.74 -18.98
CA LYS A 433 -21.34 -11.26 -19.01
C LYS A 433 -20.07 -10.58 -19.56
N ILE A 434 -18.98 -11.33 -19.72
CA ILE A 434 -17.70 -10.83 -20.27
C ILE A 434 -17.56 -11.22 -21.75
N ILE A 435 -17.24 -10.24 -22.59
CA ILE A 435 -16.98 -10.46 -24.02
C ILE A 435 -15.66 -11.22 -24.23
N GLN A 436 -15.58 -11.97 -25.33
CA GLN A 436 -14.38 -12.76 -25.65
C GLN A 436 -13.12 -11.89 -25.82
N ALA A 437 -13.24 -10.70 -26.41
CA ALA A 437 -12.10 -9.79 -26.60
C ALA A 437 -11.46 -9.40 -25.25
N LEU A 438 -12.29 -9.04 -24.27
CA LEU A 438 -11.85 -8.71 -22.92
C LEU A 438 -11.32 -9.94 -22.18
N SER A 439 -12.03 -11.07 -22.23
CA SER A 439 -11.57 -12.31 -21.60
C SER A 439 -10.22 -12.80 -22.10
N ARG A 440 -9.86 -12.55 -23.37
CA ARG A 440 -8.59 -12.96 -23.97
C ARG A 440 -7.38 -12.20 -23.42
N LEU A 441 -7.58 -11.03 -22.80
CA LEU A 441 -6.51 -10.30 -22.10
C LEU A 441 -6.09 -11.01 -20.80
N GLY A 442 -6.96 -11.86 -20.23
CA GLY A 442 -6.67 -12.71 -19.08
C GLY A 442 -5.84 -13.93 -19.44
N ILE A 443 -4.56 -13.74 -19.75
CA ILE A 443 -3.67 -14.83 -20.22
C ILE A 443 -3.24 -15.71 -19.05
N TYR A 444 -2.43 -15.17 -18.13
CA TYR A 444 -1.90 -15.91 -16.96
C TYR A 444 -2.70 -15.67 -15.67
N THR A 445 -3.72 -14.81 -15.73
CA THR A 445 -4.45 -14.30 -14.57
C THR A 445 -5.97 -14.41 -14.78
N ARG A 446 -6.46 -15.61 -15.10
CA ARG A 446 -7.88 -15.87 -15.41
C ARG A 446 -8.73 -15.89 -14.15
N GLY A 447 -9.60 -14.91 -13.97
CA GLY A 447 -10.56 -14.91 -12.87
C GLY A 447 -11.60 -16.02 -13.02
N VAL A 448 -11.70 -16.90 -12.04
CA VAL A 448 -12.69 -17.99 -12.02
C VAL A 448 -13.54 -17.91 -10.75
N SER A 449 -14.85 -18.10 -10.90
CA SER A 449 -15.75 -18.19 -9.74
C SER A 449 -15.47 -19.47 -8.95
N PHE A 450 -15.20 -19.31 -7.66
CA PHE A 450 -14.92 -20.42 -6.75
C PHE A 450 -16.20 -21.19 -6.37
N LYS A 451 -16.14 -22.52 -6.46
CA LYS A 451 -17.17 -23.47 -6.01
C LYS A 451 -16.57 -24.53 -5.09
N SER A 452 -15.42 -25.07 -5.48
CA SER A 452 -14.60 -25.99 -4.67
C SER A 452 -13.16 -26.03 -5.19
N LEU A 453 -12.22 -26.46 -4.36
CA LEU A 453 -10.83 -26.72 -4.76
C LEU A 453 -10.68 -27.93 -5.71
N THR A 454 -11.76 -28.64 -5.97
CA THR A 454 -11.82 -29.83 -6.84
C THR A 454 -12.58 -29.58 -8.14
N GLN A 455 -13.05 -28.36 -8.38
CA GLN A 455 -13.73 -28.03 -9.64
C GLN A 455 -12.74 -28.14 -10.82
N PRO A 456 -13.20 -28.50 -12.04
CA PRO A 456 -12.31 -28.70 -13.18
C PRO A 456 -11.38 -27.51 -13.44
N GLU A 457 -11.90 -26.29 -13.29
CA GLU A 457 -11.15 -25.06 -13.49
C GLU A 457 -9.98 -24.88 -12.52
N ALA A 458 -10.01 -25.53 -11.34
CA ALA A 458 -8.91 -25.50 -10.37
C ALA A 458 -7.64 -26.22 -10.86
N SER A 459 -7.71 -26.93 -11.99
CA SER A 459 -6.55 -27.55 -12.65
C SER A 459 -5.92 -26.68 -13.74
N MET A 460 -6.54 -25.54 -14.11
CA MET A 460 -5.98 -24.64 -15.13
C MET A 460 -4.82 -23.85 -14.53
N PRO A 461 -3.58 -23.93 -15.02
CA PRO A 461 -2.44 -23.25 -14.40
C PRO A 461 -2.63 -21.73 -14.19
N THR A 462 -3.40 -21.10 -15.08
CA THR A 462 -3.60 -19.65 -15.11
C THR A 462 -4.80 -19.15 -14.31
N HIS A 463 -5.54 -20.03 -13.64
CA HIS A 463 -6.73 -19.61 -12.89
C HIS A 463 -6.35 -18.84 -11.62
N ILE A 464 -7.22 -17.91 -11.24
CA ILE A 464 -7.18 -17.18 -9.98
C ILE A 464 -8.56 -17.27 -9.33
N PHE A 465 -8.60 -17.86 -8.15
CA PHE A 465 -9.76 -17.74 -7.26
C PHE A 465 -9.65 -16.46 -6.42
N SER A 466 -10.76 -15.73 -6.28
CA SER A 466 -10.85 -14.58 -5.37
C SER A 466 -11.88 -14.88 -4.30
N LEU A 467 -11.47 -14.90 -3.04
CA LEU A 467 -12.32 -15.19 -1.88
C LEU A 467 -12.24 -14.04 -0.87
N SER A 468 -13.36 -13.72 -0.24
CA SER A 468 -13.36 -12.82 0.92
C SER A 468 -12.63 -13.46 2.10
N GLU A 469 -12.22 -12.65 3.07
CA GLU A 469 -11.57 -13.13 4.30
C GLU A 469 -12.30 -14.33 4.94
N LYS A 470 -13.63 -14.20 5.11
CA LYS A 470 -14.50 -15.26 5.65
C LYS A 470 -14.54 -16.50 4.77
N GLY A 471 -14.58 -16.31 3.44
CA GLY A 471 -14.59 -17.43 2.49
C GLY A 471 -13.31 -18.27 2.58
N VAL A 472 -12.15 -17.62 2.76
CA VAL A 472 -10.88 -18.35 2.97
C VAL A 472 -10.92 -19.13 4.28
N MET A 473 -11.43 -18.53 5.37
CA MET A 473 -11.52 -19.22 6.67
C MET A 473 -12.43 -20.46 6.57
N GLU A 474 -13.60 -20.33 5.94
CA GLU A 474 -14.53 -21.46 5.73
C GLU A 474 -13.92 -22.59 4.90
N VAL A 475 -13.10 -22.26 3.89
CA VAL A 475 -12.40 -23.27 3.09
C VAL A 475 -11.28 -23.91 3.89
N HIS A 476 -10.52 -23.13 4.66
CA HIS A 476 -9.44 -23.63 5.51
C HIS A 476 -9.96 -24.57 6.61
N GLU A 477 -11.07 -24.23 7.26
CA GLU A 477 -11.69 -25.09 8.28
C GLU A 477 -12.10 -26.46 7.71
N LYS A 478 -12.56 -26.49 6.44
CA LYS A 478 -13.02 -27.73 5.78
C LYS A 478 -11.91 -28.51 5.09
N GLN A 479 -10.94 -27.83 4.48
CA GLN A 479 -9.97 -28.42 3.55
C GLN A 479 -8.58 -27.72 3.64
N PRO A 480 -7.93 -27.70 4.82
CA PRO A 480 -6.72 -26.90 5.05
C PRO A 480 -5.55 -27.34 4.15
N GLU A 481 -5.31 -28.65 4.04
CA GLU A 481 -4.22 -29.22 3.24
C GLU A 481 -4.41 -28.96 1.73
N ILE A 482 -5.64 -29.10 1.25
CA ILE A 482 -5.95 -28.89 -0.18
C ILE A 482 -5.78 -27.41 -0.51
N LEU A 483 -6.24 -26.50 0.37
CA LEU A 483 -6.06 -25.06 0.21
C LEU A 483 -4.57 -24.69 0.16
N PHE A 484 -3.79 -25.20 1.11
CA PHE A 484 -2.36 -24.92 1.18
C PHE A 484 -1.62 -25.45 -0.06
N HIS A 485 -1.89 -26.70 -0.44
CA HIS A 485 -1.28 -27.32 -1.63
C HIS A 485 -1.67 -26.59 -2.92
N HIS A 486 -2.94 -26.20 -3.06
CA HIS A 486 -3.42 -25.39 -4.18
C HIS A 486 -2.57 -24.12 -4.34
N ASN A 487 -2.34 -23.40 -3.23
CA ASN A 487 -1.61 -22.14 -3.24
C ASN A 487 -0.10 -22.28 -3.45
N ARG A 488 0.47 -23.50 -3.51
CA ARG A 488 1.83 -23.70 -4.03
C ARG A 488 1.90 -23.56 -5.54
N HIS A 489 0.86 -24.01 -6.25
CA HIS A 489 0.88 -24.17 -7.70
C HIS A 489 0.02 -23.14 -8.45
N TYR A 490 -1.00 -22.61 -7.81
CA TYR A 490 -1.97 -21.71 -8.43
C TYR A 490 -2.11 -20.42 -7.62
N LEU A 491 -2.58 -19.36 -8.27
CA LEU A 491 -2.78 -18.06 -7.63
C LEU A 491 -4.14 -18.00 -6.93
N MET A 492 -4.15 -17.41 -5.73
CA MET A 492 -5.37 -17.05 -5.03
C MET A 492 -5.29 -15.60 -4.57
N ARG A 493 -6.44 -14.93 -4.59
CA ARG A 493 -6.65 -13.60 -4.04
C ARG A 493 -7.54 -13.67 -2.80
N ALA A 494 -7.08 -13.11 -1.70
CA ALA A 494 -7.88 -12.81 -0.51
C ALA A 494 -8.15 -11.30 -0.46
N TYR A 495 -9.35 -10.91 -0.04
CA TYR A 495 -9.73 -9.50 0.09
C TYR A 495 -10.66 -9.24 1.29
N PRO A 496 -10.70 -7.99 1.81
CA PRO A 496 -11.51 -7.65 2.97
C PRO A 496 -13.00 -7.82 2.68
N SER A 497 -13.79 -8.25 3.66
CA SER A 497 -15.25 -8.36 3.48
C SER A 497 -15.88 -7.00 3.20
N GLY A 498 -16.92 -6.94 2.34
CA GLY A 498 -17.73 -5.74 2.13
C GLY A 498 -18.44 -5.24 3.40
N LEU A 499 -18.45 -6.02 4.48
CA LEU A 499 -18.90 -5.59 5.80
C LEU A 499 -17.93 -4.59 6.48
N ARG A 500 -16.69 -4.47 5.99
CA ARG A 500 -15.67 -3.52 6.47
C ARG A 500 -15.89 -2.14 5.86
N ILE A 501 -17.04 -1.55 6.16
CA ILE A 501 -17.48 -0.24 5.65
C ILE A 501 -16.47 0.88 5.95
N GLY A 502 -15.80 0.79 7.11
CA GLY A 502 -14.74 1.70 7.52
C GLY A 502 -13.39 1.51 6.80
N SER A 503 -13.29 0.56 5.87
CA SER A 503 -12.06 0.17 5.16
C SER A 503 -10.95 -0.39 6.05
N SER A 504 -11.29 -1.00 7.18
CA SER A 504 -10.31 -1.76 7.98
C SER A 504 -9.76 -2.97 7.21
N ASN A 505 -8.57 -3.43 7.59
CA ASN A 505 -7.89 -4.54 6.95
C ASN A 505 -8.06 -5.87 7.68
N LEU A 506 -7.81 -6.94 6.93
CA LEU A 506 -7.67 -8.31 7.41
C LEU A 506 -6.27 -8.53 7.98
N ASP A 507 -6.11 -9.53 8.84
CA ASP A 507 -4.81 -9.93 9.38
C ASP A 507 -3.98 -10.64 8.29
N ALA A 508 -3.19 -9.88 7.53
CA ALA A 508 -2.50 -10.36 6.34
C ALA A 508 -1.61 -11.61 6.56
N PRO A 509 -0.81 -11.71 7.65
CA PRO A 509 -0.06 -12.93 7.99
C PRO A 509 -0.87 -14.22 7.99
N VAL A 510 -2.12 -14.21 8.47
CA VAL A 510 -3.00 -15.38 8.46
C VAL A 510 -3.16 -15.90 7.03
N PHE A 511 -3.34 -15.03 6.05
CA PHE A 511 -3.53 -15.43 4.65
C PHE A 511 -2.21 -15.85 3.98
N TRP A 512 -1.11 -15.18 4.29
CA TRP A 512 0.22 -15.56 3.78
C TRP A 512 0.66 -16.94 4.28
N ARG A 513 0.37 -17.30 5.54
CA ARG A 513 0.62 -18.65 6.11
C ARG A 513 -0.19 -19.75 5.43
N ARG A 514 -1.27 -19.39 4.73
CA ARG A 514 -2.04 -20.31 3.87
C ARG A 514 -1.53 -20.35 2.42
N GLY A 515 -0.37 -19.72 2.17
CA GLY A 515 0.26 -19.64 0.86
C GLY A 515 -0.40 -18.65 -0.09
N ILE A 516 -1.38 -17.85 0.34
CA ILE A 516 -2.09 -16.94 -0.58
C ILE A 516 -1.15 -15.81 -1.02
N GLN A 517 -1.05 -15.59 -2.33
CA GLN A 517 -0.10 -14.68 -2.96
C GLN A 517 -0.61 -13.24 -2.96
N ILE A 518 -1.88 -13.06 -3.34
CA ILE A 518 -2.51 -11.76 -3.55
C ILE A 518 -3.41 -11.48 -2.34
N VAL A 519 -2.82 -11.00 -1.26
CA VAL A 519 -3.56 -10.57 -0.06
C VAL A 519 -3.81 -9.07 -0.19
N ALA A 520 -4.97 -8.71 -0.72
CA ALA A 520 -5.32 -7.34 -1.05
C ALA A 520 -5.79 -6.58 0.19
N LEU A 521 -5.23 -5.39 0.42
CA LEU A 521 -5.54 -4.53 1.57
C LEU A 521 -6.09 -3.17 1.11
N ASN A 522 -6.80 -2.47 1.98
CA ASN A 522 -7.22 -1.08 1.84
C ASN A 522 -6.04 -0.16 2.21
N TRP A 523 -5.31 0.34 1.21
CA TRP A 523 -4.06 1.11 1.39
C TRP A 523 -4.24 2.51 1.97
N GLN A 524 -5.48 3.00 1.94
CA GLN A 524 -5.90 4.27 2.50
C GLN A 524 -6.17 4.22 4.01
N ASN A 525 -6.19 3.03 4.61
CA ASN A 525 -6.39 2.85 6.05
C ASN A 525 -5.11 2.35 6.73
N TRP A 526 -4.54 3.15 7.64
CA TRP A 526 -3.30 2.84 8.34
C TRP A 526 -3.56 2.09 9.65
N ASP A 527 -3.84 0.79 9.51
CA ASP A 527 -4.04 -0.15 10.61
C ASP A 527 -2.90 -1.18 10.70
N GLU A 528 -3.07 -2.17 11.57
CA GLU A 528 -2.08 -3.24 11.77
C GLU A 528 -1.77 -3.98 10.47
N GLY A 529 -2.79 -4.29 9.66
CA GLY A 529 -2.61 -4.94 8.36
C GLY A 529 -1.64 -4.17 7.45
N MET A 530 -1.76 -2.84 7.36
CA MET A 530 -0.82 -2.03 6.56
C MET A 530 0.58 -1.94 7.17
N MET A 531 0.72 -1.96 8.50
CA MET A 531 2.03 -2.03 9.15
C MET A 531 2.76 -3.34 8.83
N LEU A 532 2.03 -4.46 8.86
CA LEU A 532 2.57 -5.77 8.55
C LEU A 532 2.84 -5.95 7.05
N ASN A 533 2.03 -5.32 6.19
CA ASN A 533 2.30 -5.24 4.74
C ASN A 533 3.61 -4.51 4.45
N GLU A 534 3.86 -3.39 5.14
CA GLU A 534 5.15 -2.70 5.07
C GLU A 534 6.30 -3.61 5.52
N ALA A 535 6.16 -4.32 6.64
CA ALA A 535 7.19 -5.25 7.10
C ALA A 535 7.48 -6.37 6.08
N MET A 536 6.45 -6.86 5.39
CA MET A 536 6.58 -7.89 4.36
C MET A 536 7.39 -7.40 3.17
N PHE A 537 7.06 -6.21 2.65
CA PHE A 537 7.52 -5.74 1.34
C PHE A 537 8.59 -4.65 1.36
N ALA A 538 8.90 -4.03 2.51
CA ALA A 538 9.96 -3.01 2.65
C ALA A 538 11.24 -3.39 1.91
N GLY A 539 11.77 -2.50 1.06
CA GLY A 539 13.00 -2.70 0.28
C GLY A 539 12.92 -3.72 -0.85
N THR A 540 11.77 -4.35 -1.08
CA THR A 540 11.57 -5.31 -2.16
C THR A 540 10.97 -4.65 -3.39
N SER A 541 10.99 -5.35 -4.52
CA SER A 541 10.33 -4.96 -5.76
C SER A 541 8.82 -5.28 -5.79
N GLY A 542 8.20 -5.41 -4.62
CA GLY A 542 6.79 -5.81 -4.43
C GLY A 542 6.50 -7.31 -4.64
N TYR A 543 7.55 -8.11 -4.87
CA TYR A 543 7.51 -9.57 -4.90
C TYR A 543 8.46 -10.16 -3.87
N VAL A 544 7.91 -10.94 -2.95
CA VAL A 544 8.66 -11.67 -1.93
C VAL A 544 8.57 -13.15 -2.24
N LEU A 545 9.70 -13.82 -2.44
CA LEU A 545 9.71 -15.27 -2.57
C LEU A 545 9.22 -15.91 -1.27
N LYS A 546 8.22 -16.80 -1.35
CA LYS A 546 7.67 -17.52 -0.18
C LYS A 546 8.76 -18.32 0.53
N PRO A 547 8.65 -18.75 1.78
CA PRO A 547 9.65 -19.63 2.40
C PRO A 547 9.72 -21.02 1.75
N GLU A 548 10.78 -21.78 2.04
CA GLU A 548 10.88 -23.18 1.62
C GLU A 548 9.67 -23.98 2.16
N GLY A 549 9.15 -24.90 1.35
CA GLY A 549 7.91 -25.63 1.64
C GLY A 549 6.61 -24.87 1.32
N TYR A 550 6.65 -23.59 0.97
CA TYR A 550 5.48 -22.83 0.47
C TYR A 550 5.47 -22.66 -1.06
N ARG A 551 6.55 -23.07 -1.73
CA ARG A 551 6.78 -22.88 -3.17
C ARG A 551 6.38 -24.13 -3.94
N CYS A 552 6.11 -23.95 -5.23
CA CYS A 552 6.18 -25.06 -6.18
C CYS A 552 7.64 -25.34 -6.59
N ILE A 553 7.82 -26.40 -7.37
CA ILE A 553 9.12 -26.74 -7.96
C ILE A 553 9.57 -25.61 -8.89
N LYS A 554 10.87 -25.29 -8.86
CA LYS A 554 11.45 -24.25 -9.71
C LYS A 554 11.26 -24.60 -11.20
N ALA A 555 10.84 -23.63 -12.00
CA ALA A 555 10.58 -23.83 -13.43
C ALA A 555 11.82 -24.42 -14.14
N GLY A 556 11.59 -25.41 -15.01
CA GLY A 556 12.66 -26.12 -15.72
C GLY A 556 13.43 -27.16 -14.89
N SER A 557 13.07 -27.40 -13.63
CA SER A 557 13.63 -28.53 -12.86
C SER A 557 13.19 -29.87 -13.46
N PRO A 558 14.02 -30.93 -13.38
CA PRO A 558 13.60 -32.26 -13.82
C PRO A 558 12.34 -32.70 -13.06
N PRO A 559 11.45 -33.48 -13.70
CA PRO A 559 10.24 -33.95 -13.05
C PRO A 559 10.61 -34.74 -11.79
N PRO A 560 9.88 -34.54 -10.69
CA PRO A 560 10.11 -35.29 -9.45
C PRO A 560 10.04 -36.81 -9.75
N ALA A 561 10.94 -37.59 -9.15
CA ALA A 561 10.93 -39.04 -9.30
C ALA A 561 9.56 -39.63 -8.87
N PRO A 562 9.15 -40.82 -9.35
CA PRO A 562 7.84 -41.40 -9.03
C PRO A 562 7.51 -41.51 -7.53
N ASP A 563 8.54 -41.58 -6.68
CA ASP A 563 8.44 -41.67 -5.22
C ASP A 563 8.67 -40.33 -4.47
N ALA A 564 8.78 -39.21 -5.20
CA ALA A 564 9.18 -37.89 -4.71
C ALA A 564 8.10 -37.14 -3.90
N ALA A 565 6.98 -37.78 -3.58
CA ALA A 565 6.07 -37.26 -2.54
C ALA A 565 6.81 -37.06 -1.18
N LYS A 566 7.94 -37.76 -0.99
CA LYS A 566 8.86 -37.59 0.15
C LYS A 566 9.85 -36.41 0.01
N ASP A 567 9.97 -35.82 -1.18
CA ASP A 567 10.96 -34.77 -1.48
C ASP A 567 10.36 -33.35 -1.50
N VAL A 568 9.05 -33.20 -1.22
CA VAL A 568 8.45 -31.88 -1.08
C VAL A 568 9.01 -31.24 0.20
N PRO A 569 9.70 -30.09 0.13
CA PRO A 569 10.28 -29.47 1.30
C PRO A 569 9.21 -29.21 2.36
N GLN A 570 9.50 -29.62 3.59
CA GLN A 570 8.60 -29.43 4.72
C GLN A 570 8.84 -28.07 5.36
N ILE A 571 7.79 -27.50 5.96
CA ILE A 571 7.90 -26.24 6.69
C ILE A 571 8.70 -26.51 7.97
N ALA A 572 9.82 -25.84 8.13
CA ALA A 572 10.66 -25.94 9.32
C ALA A 572 10.18 -24.95 10.38
N TYR A 573 9.37 -25.44 11.32
CA TYR A 573 8.93 -24.67 12.48
C TYR A 573 10.02 -24.61 13.54
N LYS A 574 10.35 -23.39 13.98
CA LYS A 574 11.36 -23.14 15.01
C LYS A 574 10.73 -22.53 16.26
N THR A 575 11.55 -22.37 17.30
CA THR A 575 11.22 -21.64 18.52
C THR A 575 12.07 -20.36 18.61
N LEU A 576 11.47 -19.26 19.09
CA LEU A 576 12.13 -17.97 19.27
C LEU A 576 12.27 -17.60 20.75
N ASP A 577 13.49 -17.24 21.13
CA ASP A 577 13.77 -16.38 22.28
C ASP A 577 14.18 -14.99 21.77
N LEU A 578 13.44 -13.96 22.18
CA LEU A 578 13.69 -12.57 21.84
C LEU A 578 13.71 -11.70 23.09
N GLN A 579 14.80 -10.97 23.29
CA GLN A 579 14.90 -9.91 24.29
C GLN A 579 15.19 -8.59 23.58
N ILE A 580 14.45 -7.55 23.97
CA ILE A 580 14.60 -6.19 23.50
C ILE A 580 14.80 -5.29 24.71
N ASP A 581 16.00 -4.73 24.84
CA ASP A 581 16.27 -3.71 25.85
C ASP A 581 15.99 -2.36 25.21
N VAL A 582 15.02 -1.61 25.74
CA VAL A 582 14.64 -0.29 25.23
C VAL A 582 15.45 0.76 25.98
N LEU A 583 16.41 1.41 25.31
CA LEU A 583 17.32 2.35 25.96
C LEU A 583 16.70 3.74 26.04
N ALA A 584 16.49 4.38 24.90
CA ALA A 584 15.95 5.73 24.80
C ALA A 584 15.37 5.96 23.41
N ALA A 585 14.49 6.95 23.29
CA ALA A 585 13.97 7.43 22.02
C ALA A 585 14.25 8.92 21.84
N GLN A 586 14.20 9.37 20.60
CA GLN A 586 14.27 10.79 20.26
C GLN A 586 13.28 11.16 19.16
N ASN A 587 12.89 12.44 19.15
CA ASN A 587 12.04 13.06 18.15
C ASN A 587 10.70 12.33 17.94
N LEU A 588 10.13 11.72 18.98
CA LEU A 588 8.83 11.06 18.88
C LEU A 588 7.77 12.07 18.39
N PRO A 589 6.99 11.75 17.34
CA PRO A 589 5.86 12.59 16.96
C PRO A 589 4.79 12.54 18.05
N LEU A 590 3.95 13.56 18.11
CA LEU A 590 2.74 13.53 18.93
C LEU A 590 1.64 12.73 18.21
N PRO A 591 0.71 12.11 18.95
CA PRO A 591 -0.47 11.51 18.37
C PRO A 591 -1.25 12.52 17.50
N PRO A 592 -1.97 12.05 16.46
CA PRO A 592 -2.76 12.94 15.59
C PRO A 592 -3.73 13.82 16.39
N GLY A 593 -3.62 15.13 16.20
CA GLY A 593 -4.46 16.13 16.87
C GLY A 593 -3.86 16.70 18.16
N ASP A 594 -2.84 16.06 18.73
CA ASP A 594 -2.16 16.57 19.90
C ASP A 594 -1.09 17.60 19.53
N THR A 595 -0.95 18.62 20.39
CA THR A 595 -0.04 19.76 20.15
C THR A 595 0.88 20.06 21.33
N LYS A 596 0.68 19.40 22.48
CA LYS A 596 1.36 19.71 23.73
C LYS A 596 2.26 18.56 24.15
N VAL A 597 3.57 18.75 23.96
CA VAL A 597 4.62 17.81 24.40
C VAL A 597 4.55 17.49 25.91
N SER A 598 4.10 18.42 26.75
CA SER A 598 3.98 18.21 28.19
C SER A 598 2.87 17.23 28.60
N GLY A 599 1.87 17.04 27.74
CA GLY A 599 0.80 16.05 27.93
C GLY A 599 1.24 14.65 27.57
N PHE A 600 2.13 14.54 26.57
CA PHE A 600 2.57 13.29 25.96
C PHE A 600 3.34 12.41 26.94
N LYS A 601 2.83 11.20 27.14
CA LYS A 601 3.38 10.14 28.01
C LYS A 601 3.64 8.86 27.21
N PRO A 602 4.71 8.84 26.38
CA PRO A 602 4.97 7.71 25.52
C PRO A 602 5.34 6.45 26.29
N TYR A 603 4.86 5.32 25.81
CA TYR A 603 5.45 4.00 26.07
C TYR A 603 5.68 3.25 24.76
N VAL A 604 6.63 2.32 24.78
CA VAL A 604 6.90 1.44 23.63
C VAL A 604 6.23 0.10 23.88
N LYS A 605 5.34 -0.31 22.97
CA LYS A 605 4.75 -1.65 22.93
C LYS A 605 5.39 -2.44 21.80
N VAL A 606 5.76 -3.69 22.08
CA VAL A 606 6.26 -4.66 21.11
C VAL A 606 5.33 -5.84 21.05
N GLU A 607 4.97 -6.25 19.83
CA GLU A 607 4.10 -7.39 19.55
C GLU A 607 4.79 -8.33 18.55
N ILE A 608 4.73 -9.65 18.82
CA ILE A 608 5.21 -10.69 17.89
C ILE A 608 4.01 -11.33 17.20
N HIS A 609 3.98 -11.20 15.88
CA HIS A 609 3.01 -11.81 14.98
C HIS A 609 3.58 -13.12 14.46
N VAL A 610 3.22 -14.23 15.10
CA VAL A 610 3.68 -15.59 14.79
C VAL A 610 2.48 -16.50 14.53
N GLU A 611 2.69 -17.60 13.82
CA GLU A 611 1.62 -18.57 13.56
C GLU A 611 1.14 -19.22 14.87
N SER A 612 -0.15 -19.07 15.16
CA SER A 612 -0.76 -19.68 16.34
C SER A 612 -0.91 -21.20 16.17
N PRO A 613 -0.98 -21.98 17.27
CA PRO A 613 -1.30 -23.40 17.20
C PRO A 613 -2.62 -23.69 16.47
N GLU A 614 -3.64 -22.86 16.66
CA GLU A 614 -4.95 -23.03 16.03
C GLU A 614 -4.89 -22.84 14.51
N GLU A 615 -4.00 -21.99 13.99
CA GLU A 615 -3.79 -21.85 12.54
C GLU A 615 -3.19 -23.10 11.89
N ARG A 616 -2.49 -23.94 12.67
CA ARG A 616 -1.81 -25.16 12.19
C ARG A 616 -2.67 -26.41 12.29
N LEU A 617 -3.64 -26.43 13.20
CA LEU A 617 -4.40 -27.63 13.51
C LEU A 617 -5.50 -27.86 12.47
N PRO A 618 -5.52 -29.02 11.78
CA PRO A 618 -6.57 -29.32 10.81
C PRO A 618 -7.96 -29.27 11.44
N GLY A 619 -8.86 -28.48 10.86
CA GLY A 619 -10.23 -28.32 11.34
C GLY A 619 -10.38 -27.43 12.58
N ALA A 620 -9.32 -26.78 13.05
CA ALA A 620 -9.44 -25.76 14.09
C ALA A 620 -10.02 -24.47 13.51
N HIS A 621 -10.94 -23.87 14.25
CA HIS A 621 -11.47 -22.56 13.94
C HIS A 621 -10.45 -21.48 14.32
N ILE A 622 -10.08 -20.64 13.37
CA ILE A 622 -9.17 -19.51 13.59
C ILE A 622 -9.93 -18.45 14.38
N LYS A 623 -9.32 -17.96 15.46
CA LYS A 623 -9.93 -16.93 16.30
C LYS A 623 -10.32 -15.70 15.46
N ASN A 624 -11.48 -15.13 15.78
CA ASN A 624 -12.02 -13.94 15.14
C ASN A 624 -12.09 -14.02 13.60
N ASP A 625 -12.23 -15.19 12.99
CA ASP A 625 -12.39 -15.32 11.53
C ASP A 625 -11.27 -14.63 10.69
N GLY A 626 -10.04 -14.52 11.23
CA GLY A 626 -8.93 -13.83 10.56
C GLY A 626 -9.01 -12.29 10.60
N HIS A 627 -9.89 -11.72 11.42
CA HIS A 627 -9.89 -10.30 11.77
C HIS A 627 -8.65 -9.96 12.62
N GLU A 628 -8.16 -8.72 12.50
CA GLU A 628 -7.05 -8.19 13.29
C GLU A 628 -7.26 -8.43 14.79
N GLN A 629 -6.23 -8.95 15.45
CA GLN A 629 -6.20 -9.17 16.89
C GLN A 629 -4.82 -8.74 17.40
N GLU A 630 -4.78 -8.12 18.58
CA GLU A 630 -3.50 -7.89 19.24
C GLU A 630 -2.74 -9.21 19.39
N GLY A 631 -1.44 -9.18 19.05
CA GLY A 631 -0.59 -10.37 19.09
C GLY A 631 -0.62 -11.03 20.46
N GLU A 632 -0.67 -12.37 20.49
CA GLU A 632 -0.63 -13.15 21.73
C GLU A 632 0.60 -12.79 22.57
N TYR A 633 1.74 -12.64 21.89
CA TYR A 633 3.02 -12.28 22.48
C TYR A 633 3.22 -10.77 22.41
N LYS A 634 2.97 -10.09 23.52
CA LYS A 634 3.15 -8.64 23.63
C LYS A 634 3.76 -8.22 24.97
N ALA A 635 4.57 -7.19 24.93
CA ALA A 635 5.16 -6.56 26.10
C ALA A 635 5.25 -5.04 25.88
N LYS A 636 5.28 -4.26 26.96
CA LYS A 636 5.43 -2.81 26.87
C LYS A 636 6.33 -2.27 27.96
N THR A 637 6.99 -1.15 27.67
CA THR A 637 7.74 -0.38 28.68
C THR A 637 6.78 0.34 29.62
N LYS A 638 7.33 0.88 30.71
CA LYS A 638 6.66 1.93 31.48
C LYS A 638 6.54 3.21 30.65
N SER A 639 5.49 3.98 30.94
CA SER A 639 5.25 5.29 30.34
C SER A 639 6.27 6.30 30.85
N ASN A 640 6.74 7.16 29.95
CA ASN A 640 7.67 8.24 30.24
C ASN A 640 7.05 9.59 29.87
N ARG A 641 7.82 10.67 29.66
CA ARG A 641 7.28 11.98 29.28
C ARG A 641 8.08 12.64 28.16
N GLY A 642 7.38 13.43 27.36
CA GLY A 642 7.97 14.22 26.29
C GLY A 642 8.34 13.37 25.07
N ILE A 643 9.04 14.00 24.11
CA ILE A 643 9.35 13.38 22.82
C ILE A 643 10.72 12.70 22.75
N ASP A 644 11.53 12.84 23.80
CA ASP A 644 12.89 12.28 23.92
C ASP A 644 13.07 11.43 25.20
N PRO A 645 12.21 10.42 25.44
CA PRO A 645 12.22 9.67 26.68
C PRO A 645 13.45 8.75 26.82
N ASP A 646 14.01 8.71 28.03
CA ASP A 646 15.01 7.70 28.44
C ASP A 646 14.33 6.55 29.19
N PHE A 647 14.24 5.40 28.56
CA PHE A 647 13.65 4.16 29.09
C PHE A 647 14.64 3.34 29.94
N LYS A 648 15.89 3.77 30.05
CA LYS A 648 16.91 3.21 30.95
C LYS A 648 17.21 1.72 30.74
N GLY A 649 17.03 1.23 29.52
CA GLY A 649 17.28 -0.16 29.17
C GLY A 649 16.24 -1.12 29.71
N GLU A 650 14.96 -0.72 29.76
CA GLU A 650 13.86 -1.58 30.19
C GLU A 650 13.76 -2.82 29.28
N GLU A 651 13.74 -4.00 29.90
CA GLU A 651 13.79 -5.28 29.19
C GLU A 651 12.37 -5.77 28.83
N LEU A 652 12.14 -6.02 27.54
CA LEU A 652 10.96 -6.72 27.03
C LEU A 652 11.40 -8.12 26.56
N LYS A 653 10.89 -9.18 27.20
CA LYS A 653 11.31 -10.57 26.95
C LYS A 653 10.17 -11.44 26.44
N PHE A 654 10.48 -12.23 25.43
CA PHE A 654 9.63 -13.25 24.84
C PHE A 654 10.46 -14.54 24.78
N THR A 655 10.01 -15.58 25.47
CA THR A 655 10.80 -16.81 25.65
C THR A 655 9.97 -18.01 25.23
N GLY A 656 10.57 -18.90 24.45
CA GLY A 656 9.94 -20.14 24.01
C GLY A 656 8.77 -19.94 23.06
N VAL A 657 8.78 -18.89 22.23
CA VAL A 657 7.69 -18.60 21.27
C VAL A 657 7.72 -19.64 20.14
N PRO A 658 6.73 -20.55 20.02
CA PRO A 658 6.74 -21.62 19.04
C PRO A 658 6.16 -21.16 17.69
N GLY A 659 6.19 -22.04 16.68
CA GLY A 659 5.51 -21.81 15.39
C GLY A 659 6.24 -20.83 14.47
N VAL A 660 7.53 -20.62 14.70
CA VAL A 660 8.31 -19.61 13.99
C VAL A 660 8.71 -20.13 12.61
N VAL A 661 8.21 -19.45 11.59
CA VAL A 661 8.80 -19.38 10.25
C VAL A 661 9.27 -17.94 10.09
N GLU A 662 10.58 -17.72 10.01
CA GLU A 662 11.17 -16.39 10.20
C GLU A 662 10.68 -15.36 9.15
N GLU A 663 10.46 -15.80 7.92
CA GLU A 663 9.95 -15.00 6.81
C GLU A 663 8.45 -14.65 6.94
N LEU A 664 7.72 -15.34 7.83
CA LEU A 664 6.29 -15.17 8.12
C LEU A 664 6.01 -14.78 9.59
N THR A 665 7.07 -14.40 10.31
CA THR A 665 6.99 -13.89 11.69
C THR A 665 7.39 -12.43 11.70
N PHE A 666 6.63 -11.57 12.37
CA PHE A 666 6.86 -10.14 12.37
C PHE A 666 6.97 -9.59 13.80
N VAL A 667 7.84 -8.61 13.98
CA VAL A 667 7.99 -7.85 15.23
C VAL A 667 7.51 -6.43 14.97
N ARG A 668 6.44 -6.02 15.66
CA ARG A 668 5.79 -4.73 15.52
C ARG A 668 6.07 -3.87 16.75
N PHE A 669 6.60 -2.68 16.54
CA PHE A 669 6.85 -1.66 17.53
C PHE A 669 5.81 -0.56 17.39
N THR A 670 5.17 -0.17 18.48
CA THR A 670 4.31 1.02 18.52
C THR A 670 4.67 1.90 19.68
N VAL A 671 4.70 3.21 19.44
CA VAL A 671 4.76 4.23 20.48
C VAL A 671 3.35 4.76 20.67
N ARG A 672 2.84 4.68 21.90
CA ARG A 672 1.48 5.12 22.24
C ARG A 672 1.51 6.10 23.41
N ASP A 673 0.50 6.95 23.48
CA ASP A 673 0.33 7.92 24.57
C ASP A 673 -0.56 7.39 25.69
N ASP A 674 0.01 7.24 26.89
CA ASP A 674 -0.70 6.75 28.09
C ASP A 674 -1.49 7.87 28.77
N GLU A 675 -2.64 8.22 28.17
CA GLU A 675 -3.60 9.14 28.75
C GLU A 675 -4.81 8.42 29.37
N ILE A 676 -5.45 9.06 30.35
CA ILE A 676 -6.63 8.45 30.98
C ILE A 676 -7.77 8.39 29.94
N GLY A 677 -8.12 7.18 29.54
CA GLY A 677 -9.21 6.92 28.58
C GLY A 677 -8.83 7.09 27.11
N ARG A 678 -7.55 7.35 26.79
CA ARG A 678 -7.01 7.38 25.42
C ARG A 678 -5.67 6.63 25.39
N ASP A 679 -5.44 5.88 24.32
CA ASP A 679 -4.20 5.12 24.12
C ASP A 679 -3.79 5.28 22.65
N ASP A 680 -3.59 6.54 22.27
CA ASP A 680 -3.49 6.95 20.88
C ASP A 680 -2.11 6.56 20.32
N LEU A 681 -2.10 6.08 19.08
CA LEU A 681 -0.86 5.77 18.38
C LEU A 681 -0.16 7.08 18.03
N ALA A 682 1.14 7.15 18.31
CA ALA A 682 2.00 8.26 17.88
C ALA A 682 2.87 7.85 16.68
N ALA A 683 3.51 6.69 16.79
CA ALA A 683 4.46 6.20 15.80
C ALA A 683 4.56 4.68 15.82
N TRP A 684 5.10 4.09 14.75
CA TRP A 684 5.24 2.65 14.65
C TRP A 684 6.41 2.24 13.75
N ALA A 685 6.82 0.98 13.87
CA ALA A 685 7.67 0.28 12.93
C ALA A 685 7.31 -1.21 12.94
N ALA A 686 7.51 -1.92 11.84
CA ALA A 686 7.32 -3.36 11.78
C ALA A 686 8.42 -4.00 10.95
N VAL A 687 8.89 -5.17 11.39
CA VAL A 687 10.07 -5.85 10.81
C VAL A 687 9.81 -7.35 10.75
N ARG A 688 10.10 -7.98 9.60
CA ARG A 688 10.13 -9.45 9.51
C ARG A 688 11.28 -10.04 10.32
N LEU A 689 11.05 -11.18 10.96
CA LEU A 689 11.99 -11.78 11.89
C LEU A 689 13.31 -12.21 11.23
N ASP A 690 13.26 -12.71 9.98
CA ASP A 690 14.45 -13.04 9.18
C ASP A 690 15.34 -11.82 8.90
N ARG A 691 14.74 -10.63 8.95
CA ARG A 691 15.40 -9.34 8.72
C ARG A 691 15.68 -8.55 9.99
N LEU A 692 15.21 -9.02 11.15
CA LEU A 692 15.48 -8.40 12.45
C LEU A 692 16.94 -8.65 12.87
N ARG A 693 17.74 -7.59 12.98
CA ARG A 693 19.16 -7.67 13.36
C ARG A 693 19.34 -7.68 14.88
N GLY A 694 20.36 -8.41 15.35
CA GLY A 694 20.79 -8.42 16.75
C GLY A 694 21.65 -7.21 17.10
N GLY A 695 21.92 -7.02 18.39
CA GLY A 695 22.80 -5.98 18.92
C GLY A 695 22.17 -4.60 19.11
N PHE A 696 23.01 -3.57 19.22
CA PHE A 696 22.55 -2.18 19.40
C PHE A 696 22.11 -1.60 18.05
N ARG A 697 20.82 -1.26 17.94
CA ARG A 697 20.19 -0.84 16.69
C ARG A 697 19.25 0.34 16.90
N PHE A 698 19.00 1.08 15.83
CA PHE A 698 17.93 2.07 15.76
C PHE A 698 16.69 1.50 15.08
N VAL A 699 15.57 1.52 15.82
CA VAL A 699 14.23 1.37 15.25
C VAL A 699 13.85 2.72 14.65
N HIS A 700 13.76 2.79 13.32
CA HIS A 700 13.32 4.00 12.62
C HIS A 700 11.80 3.98 12.54
N LEU A 701 11.17 5.03 13.05
CA LEU A 701 9.72 5.07 13.22
C LEU A 701 9.04 5.86 12.10
N MET A 702 7.85 5.38 11.75
CA MET A 702 6.89 6.04 10.89
C MET A 702 5.78 6.68 11.72
N ASP A 703 5.19 7.75 11.22
CA ASP A 703 4.01 8.36 11.81
C ASP A 703 2.74 7.55 11.53
N CYS A 704 1.60 8.04 12.00
CA CYS A 704 0.30 7.40 11.81
C CYS A 704 -0.18 7.36 10.34
N ASP A 705 0.44 8.13 9.44
CA ASP A 705 0.20 8.08 8.00
C ASP A 705 1.22 7.19 7.27
N GLY A 706 2.05 6.46 8.01
CA GLY A 706 3.11 5.62 7.47
C GLY A 706 4.25 6.38 6.81
N LYS A 707 4.42 7.68 7.08
CA LYS A 707 5.54 8.48 6.56
C LYS A 707 6.74 8.30 7.47
N LEU A 708 7.92 8.13 6.88
CA LEU A 708 9.16 8.04 7.64
C LEU A 708 9.42 9.37 8.37
N THR A 709 9.76 9.29 9.66
CA THR A 709 10.06 10.45 10.50
C THR A 709 11.54 10.49 10.88
N GLU A 710 11.96 11.57 11.54
CA GLU A 710 13.29 11.63 12.19
C GLU A 710 13.31 10.93 13.55
N SER A 711 12.22 10.25 13.90
CA SER A 711 12.06 9.56 15.17
C SER A 711 12.72 8.20 15.16
N VAL A 712 13.48 7.93 16.23
CA VAL A 712 14.14 6.65 16.43
C VAL A 712 14.08 6.18 17.87
N ILE A 713 14.16 4.86 18.05
CA ILE A 713 14.37 4.21 19.35
C ILE A 713 15.71 3.48 19.31
N LEU A 714 16.62 3.79 20.22
CA LEU A 714 17.83 3.00 20.44
C LEU A 714 17.47 1.78 21.29
N VAL A 715 17.74 0.59 20.76
CA VAL A 715 17.45 -0.69 21.41
C VAL A 715 18.67 -1.61 21.38
N ARG A 716 18.73 -2.58 22.30
CA ARG A 716 19.60 -3.76 22.17
C ARG A 716 18.75 -5.00 21.93
N ILE A 717 19.00 -5.70 20.83
CA ILE A 717 18.28 -6.92 20.45
C ILE A 717 19.12 -8.15 20.72
N THR A 718 18.59 -9.11 21.48
CA THR A 718 19.14 -10.46 21.60
C THR A 718 18.13 -11.43 21.02
N LYS A 719 18.50 -12.13 19.95
CA LYS A 719 17.63 -13.02 19.19
C LYS A 719 18.25 -14.41 19.09
N LYS A 720 17.50 -15.45 19.45
CA LYS A 720 17.89 -16.84 19.24
C LYS A 720 16.72 -17.60 18.65
N VAL A 721 16.94 -18.23 17.50
CA VAL A 721 15.96 -19.08 16.81
C VAL A 721 16.55 -20.49 16.74
N TYR A 722 15.81 -21.51 17.20
CA TYR A 722 16.32 -22.87 17.35
C TYR A 722 15.27 -23.96 17.13
#